data_AF-A0A813XB52-F1
#
_entry.id   AF-A0A813XB52-F1
#
_cell.length_a   1.000
_cell.length_b   1.000
_cell.length_c   1.000
_cell.angle_alpha   90.00
_cell.angle_beta   90.00
_cell.angle_gamma   90.00
#
_symmetry.space_group_name_H-M   'P 1'
#
loop_
_entity.id
_entity.type
_entity.pdbx_description
1 polymer ?
#
loop_
_entity_poly.entity_id
_entity_poly.type
_entity_poly.pdbx_seq_one_letter_code
_entity_poly.pdbx_strand_id
1 'polypeptide(L)'
;MISKPPLVSVPSNEPPKKETNGAAMSFTWGEYLKQEGSQAAPKNYFVFTVEGYLALLRYEGYEDDSSHDFWCNLCNKDVHTVGWCGQQGIKLAPPRNIESRQTDWKTFLVNKLTGAKTLPDNFRRKIQDSLRCPFKKNMVLEVIDKYRVSRMRVGKISDVIGGRLRINYENTAGEHFWVHYSSELIHPVGWSIATGHEIEADDAYKNESSKIMQTNVYNHTYASPDLFRKTRAVSNSPDECFKAGMKLEAVDPLEMSRICPATIGKVLKNGYFMLSIDGSSAEDGSDWFCYHSTSALIFPINFCRLNNMPLSPPIGYRGEFDWEKYLKETNSVYAPNDLFRLMKDKTINQFKIGMKIEAVDLMAPHLVCVATIANVFDGLIRVHFDGWDDDYEQWIDCESTNIYPIGWCELVGYRLEPPKQAEQENEKKMSTDAELRQRVGVDYPPSVHKSNTQPISDVPFVLPTQYTSLNNTKLRPDIQTTEDEDIEGLPSHPSGALPSEDDTSTPNPYMKYLDDLLSTLGPRWRNYVIRGVFSAVMIGAFAKVISMGPLVVSLLVLIVQIKCFQEIINIGYIVYKSHNLPWFRTLSWYFLFTSNYYFYGESLIHYFGFMMNKNNFLQPFVSYHRMISFLLYTAGFVGFVLSLKKTYYLKQFTLFGYTHITLLILVTASHLMIQNICEGMIWLLFPVSLIIVNDIMAYMFGFFYGRTPLTKLSPKKTWEGFIGGGFSTIVFGFILAGILCRYQFFVCPLDYDEEKMMLSTECIPLPLFQLSTYSMPKPFSLFKRTLQLYPFQLHSILLSLFASSIGPFGGFFASGFKRAFRIKDFAATIPGHGGFVDRFDCQIIMAVFTNVWISTFARVASPNKLVQQVIALSDENREEFLRLLRHHFKF
;
A
#
# COMPACT_ATOMS: atom_id res chain seq x y z
N MET A 1 -20.50 54.36 -2.48
CA MET A 1 -21.89 54.61 -2.90
C MET A 1 -22.59 53.27 -3.10
N ILE A 2 -23.72 53.06 -2.38
CA ILE A 2 -24.95 52.41 -2.85
C ILE A 2 -24.76 50.91 -3.25
N SER A 3 -24.94 50.00 -2.29
CA SER A 3 -26.18 49.23 -2.01
C SER A 3 -26.69 48.35 -3.16
N LYS A 4 -26.88 47.07 -2.81
CA LYS A 4 -27.49 45.92 -3.53
C LYS A 4 -26.58 45.03 -4.43
N PRO A 5 -26.72 43.70 -4.33
CA PRO A 5 -25.94 42.68 -5.04
C PRO A 5 -26.42 42.40 -6.48
N PRO A 6 -25.65 41.65 -7.30
CA PRO A 6 -26.08 41.28 -8.64
C PRO A 6 -27.10 40.14 -8.71
N LEU A 7 -28.20 40.37 -9.44
CA LEU A 7 -29.24 39.40 -9.75
C LEU A 7 -28.86 38.59 -10.99
N VAL A 8 -29.24 37.31 -11.03
CA VAL A 8 -28.94 36.37 -12.12
C VAL A 8 -30.24 35.72 -12.57
N SER A 9 -30.44 35.55 -13.87
CA SER A 9 -31.58 34.78 -14.39
C SER A 9 -31.13 33.34 -14.70
N VAL A 10 -31.81 32.37 -14.11
CA VAL A 10 -31.70 30.94 -14.45
C VAL A 10 -33.02 30.55 -15.13
N PRO A 11 -33.01 29.97 -16.35
CA PRO A 11 -34.25 29.54 -17.00
C PRO A 11 -34.93 28.44 -16.19
N SER A 12 -36.26 28.53 -16.04
CA SER A 12 -37.09 27.54 -15.35
C SER A 12 -37.27 26.28 -16.20
N ASN A 13 -36.18 25.56 -16.47
CA ASN A 13 -36.30 24.13 -16.62
C ASN A 13 -36.24 23.54 -15.20
N GLU A 14 -37.00 22.47 -14.97
CA GLU A 14 -37.09 21.78 -13.68
C GLU A 14 -35.71 21.74 -12.97
N PRO A 15 -35.65 21.86 -11.62
CA PRO A 15 -34.43 21.46 -10.91
C PRO A 15 -34.00 20.13 -11.53
N PRO A 16 -32.71 19.91 -11.86
CA PRO A 16 -32.26 18.66 -12.45
C PRO A 16 -32.95 17.56 -11.66
N LYS A 17 -33.82 16.79 -12.34
CA LYS A 17 -34.64 15.79 -11.67
C LYS A 17 -33.70 15.09 -10.70
N LYS A 18 -34.05 15.08 -9.41
CA LYS A 18 -33.57 13.99 -8.57
C LYS A 18 -34.07 12.76 -9.30
N GLU A 19 -33.20 12.14 -10.09
CA GLU A 19 -33.36 10.74 -10.44
C GLU A 19 -33.30 10.02 -9.10
N THR A 20 -34.47 9.92 -8.45
CA THR A 20 -34.73 8.95 -7.41
C THR A 20 -34.84 7.60 -8.10
N ASN A 21 -33.73 7.14 -8.65
CA ASN A 21 -33.45 5.78 -9.03
C ASN A 21 -32.05 5.52 -8.47
N GLY A 22 -31.98 4.81 -7.33
CA GLY A 22 -30.83 4.83 -6.42
C GLY A 22 -29.46 4.71 -7.08
N ALA A 23 -28.83 5.88 -7.26
CA ALA A 23 -27.41 6.09 -7.43
C ALA A 23 -26.92 6.84 -6.17
N ALA A 24 -25.84 6.35 -5.56
CA ALA A 24 -25.25 6.94 -4.37
C ALA A 24 -25.04 8.45 -4.55
N MET A 25 -25.41 9.26 -3.54
CA MET A 25 -25.17 10.71 -3.59
C MET A 25 -23.67 10.96 -3.67
N SER A 26 -23.20 11.41 -4.84
CA SER A 26 -21.85 11.93 -5.03
C SER A 26 -21.63 13.15 -4.13
N PHE A 27 -20.42 13.30 -3.58
CA PHE A 27 -20.02 14.45 -2.74
C PHE A 27 -20.41 15.80 -3.38
N THR A 28 -20.97 16.72 -2.57
CA THR A 28 -21.24 18.09 -2.99
C THR A 28 -20.62 19.09 -2.01
N TRP A 29 -19.91 20.09 -2.54
CA TRP A 29 -19.33 21.17 -1.74
C TRP A 29 -20.38 21.93 -0.92
N GLY A 30 -21.59 22.10 -1.47
CA GLY A 30 -22.65 22.85 -0.82
C GLY A 30 -23.18 22.22 0.47
N GLU A 31 -23.32 20.89 0.51
CA GLU A 31 -23.72 20.17 1.72
C GLU A 31 -22.57 20.12 2.73
N TYR A 32 -21.34 19.92 2.24
CA TYR A 32 -20.14 19.84 3.08
C TYR A 32 -19.84 21.16 3.81
N LEU A 33 -19.84 22.30 3.10
CA LEU A 33 -19.62 23.63 3.70
C LEU A 33 -20.69 23.97 4.76
N LYS A 34 -21.94 23.52 4.54
CA LYS A 34 -23.05 23.73 5.48
C LYS A 34 -22.90 22.91 6.76
N GLN A 35 -22.41 21.67 6.66
CA GLN A 35 -22.16 20.79 7.80
C GLN A 35 -20.99 21.28 8.65
N GLU A 36 -19.89 21.70 8.01
CA GLU A 36 -18.64 22.08 8.68
C GLU A 36 -18.59 23.53 9.17
N GLY A 37 -19.60 24.36 8.86
CA GLY A 37 -19.64 25.78 9.27
C GLY A 37 -18.44 26.61 8.77
N SER A 38 -17.81 26.18 7.69
CA SER A 38 -16.51 26.67 7.20
C SER A 38 -16.64 27.65 6.02
N GLN A 39 -15.62 28.50 5.81
CA GLN A 39 -15.55 29.49 4.71
C GLN A 39 -14.55 29.03 3.64
N ALA A 40 -14.83 29.28 2.36
CA ALA A 40 -13.88 29.06 1.26
C ALA A 40 -12.91 30.23 1.11
N ALA A 41 -11.81 30.00 0.38
CA ALA A 41 -10.92 31.09 0.01
C ALA A 41 -11.62 32.11 -0.92
N PRO A 42 -11.55 33.42 -0.61
CA PRO A 42 -12.42 34.41 -1.23
C PRO A 42 -12.01 34.80 -2.65
N LYS A 43 -12.99 35.24 -3.43
CA LYS A 43 -12.80 36.14 -4.59
C LYS A 43 -13.72 37.36 -4.42
N ASN A 44 -13.51 38.10 -3.32
CA ASN A 44 -14.07 39.41 -2.94
C ASN A 44 -15.57 39.75 -3.19
N TYR A 45 -16.33 39.70 -2.08
CA TYR A 45 -17.47 40.50 -1.54
C TYR A 45 -18.95 40.43 -2.07
N PHE A 46 -19.83 40.10 -1.09
CA PHE A 46 -21.31 40.06 -0.83
C PHE A 46 -22.31 40.90 -1.66
N VAL A 47 -23.63 40.61 -1.75
CA VAL A 47 -24.66 39.91 -0.90
C VAL A 47 -25.30 38.72 -1.62
N PHE A 48 -24.58 37.62 -1.60
CA PHE A 48 -24.91 36.19 -1.68
C PHE A 48 -23.60 35.52 -1.25
N THR A 49 -23.63 34.38 -0.56
CA THR A 49 -22.38 33.76 -0.11
C THR A 49 -21.71 33.11 -1.33
N VAL A 50 -20.66 33.75 -1.84
CA VAL A 50 -19.79 33.18 -2.88
C VAL A 50 -18.64 32.48 -2.19
N GLU A 51 -18.58 31.18 -2.38
CA GLU A 51 -17.52 30.31 -1.87
C GLU A 51 -16.76 29.75 -3.09
N GLY A 52 -15.66 30.40 -3.47
CA GLY A 52 -14.95 30.10 -4.71
C GLY A 52 -15.76 30.46 -5.97
N TYR A 53 -16.08 29.46 -6.80
CA TYR A 53 -16.96 29.57 -7.97
C TYR A 53 -18.43 29.25 -7.64
N LEU A 54 -18.72 28.73 -6.44
CA LEU A 54 -20.08 28.41 -6.02
C LEU A 54 -20.74 29.63 -5.38
N ALA A 55 -22.01 29.83 -5.67
CA ALA A 55 -22.86 30.80 -5.01
C ALA A 55 -24.10 30.11 -4.44
N LEU A 56 -24.47 30.49 -3.21
CA LEU A 56 -25.76 30.13 -2.64
C LEU A 56 -26.82 31.09 -3.19
N LEU A 57 -27.75 30.56 -4.00
CA LEU A 57 -28.80 31.33 -4.67
C LEU A 57 -30.15 31.11 -3.98
N ARG A 58 -30.95 32.19 -3.93
CA ARG A 58 -32.34 32.18 -3.48
C ARG A 58 -33.23 32.72 -4.59
N TYR A 59 -34.36 32.06 -4.85
CA TYR A 59 -35.35 32.56 -5.79
C TYR A 59 -36.04 33.81 -5.24
N GLU A 60 -36.16 34.85 -6.09
CA GLU A 60 -36.94 36.05 -5.76
C GLU A 60 -38.41 35.69 -5.47
N GLY A 61 -38.94 36.20 -4.36
CA GLY A 61 -40.27 35.86 -3.83
C GLY A 61 -40.29 34.90 -2.63
N TYR A 62 -39.14 34.33 -2.25
CA TYR A 62 -38.97 33.64 -0.96
C TYR A 62 -38.57 34.60 0.19
N GLU A 63 -38.07 35.79 -0.11
CA GLU A 63 -37.66 36.81 0.88
C GLU A 63 -36.69 36.22 1.93
N ASP A 64 -37.10 36.12 3.20
CA ASP A 64 -36.27 35.59 4.30
C ASP A 64 -36.27 34.05 4.40
N ASP A 65 -37.14 33.36 3.65
CA ASP A 65 -37.28 31.91 3.66
C ASP A 65 -36.10 31.23 2.94
N SER A 66 -35.22 30.60 3.73
CA SER A 66 -34.03 29.87 3.26
C SER A 66 -34.30 28.40 2.89
N SER A 67 -35.54 27.92 2.99
CA SER A 67 -35.87 26.49 2.81
C SER A 67 -35.61 25.97 1.39
N HIS A 68 -35.53 26.86 0.40
CA HIS A 68 -35.30 26.53 -1.01
C HIS A 68 -34.02 27.16 -1.57
N ASP A 69 -33.08 27.56 -0.70
CA ASP A 69 -31.76 28.02 -1.12
C ASP A 69 -30.99 26.84 -1.76
N PHE A 70 -30.30 27.11 -2.87
CA PHE A 70 -29.55 26.09 -3.60
C PHE A 70 -28.18 26.61 -4.04
N TRP A 71 -27.19 25.73 -4.03
CA TRP A 71 -25.85 26.04 -4.52
C TRP A 71 -25.78 25.93 -6.03
N CYS A 72 -25.09 26.88 -6.66
CA CYS A 72 -24.89 26.90 -8.11
C CYS A 72 -23.49 27.40 -8.45
N ASN A 73 -22.82 26.74 -9.39
CA ASN A 73 -21.58 27.24 -9.96
C ASN A 73 -21.86 28.45 -10.86
N LEU A 74 -21.35 29.62 -10.50
CA LEU A 74 -21.58 30.86 -11.24
C LEU A 74 -21.06 30.81 -12.69
N CYS A 75 -20.16 29.88 -12.99
CA CYS A 75 -19.61 29.70 -14.33
C CYS A 75 -20.37 28.66 -15.17
N ASN A 76 -21.47 28.10 -14.64
CA ASN A 76 -22.33 27.16 -15.36
C ASN A 76 -22.97 27.81 -16.60
N LYS A 77 -23.36 26.99 -17.58
CA LYS A 77 -23.96 27.41 -18.85
C LYS A 77 -25.33 28.06 -18.71
N ASP A 78 -26.05 27.73 -17.65
CA ASP A 78 -27.44 28.14 -17.42
C ASP A 78 -27.57 29.42 -16.56
N VAL A 79 -26.43 30.04 -16.20
CA VAL A 79 -26.36 31.27 -15.40
C VAL A 79 -26.19 32.46 -16.34
N HIS A 80 -27.17 33.38 -16.34
CA HIS A 80 -27.20 34.51 -17.27
C HIS A 80 -27.44 35.86 -16.60
N THR A 81 -27.09 36.94 -17.32
CA THR A 81 -27.40 38.32 -16.93
C THR A 81 -28.91 38.56 -16.98
N VAL A 82 -29.42 39.38 -16.07
CA VAL A 82 -30.85 39.74 -16.06
C VAL A 82 -31.19 40.47 -17.37
N GLY A 83 -32.18 39.95 -18.09
CA GLY A 83 -32.57 40.42 -19.42
C GLY A 83 -32.25 39.44 -20.55
N TRP A 84 -31.36 38.46 -20.32
CA TRP A 84 -31.01 37.45 -21.32
C TRP A 84 -32.22 36.63 -21.80
N CYS A 85 -33.08 36.16 -20.89
CA CYS A 85 -34.30 35.43 -21.26
C CYS A 85 -35.20 36.26 -22.19
N GLY A 86 -35.36 37.56 -21.90
CA GLY A 86 -36.13 38.48 -22.75
C GLY A 86 -35.53 38.64 -24.14
N GLN A 87 -34.20 38.71 -24.25
CA GLN A 87 -33.49 38.76 -25.54
C GLN A 87 -33.65 37.47 -26.36
N GLN A 88 -33.72 36.31 -25.70
CA GLN A 88 -33.92 35.00 -26.34
C GLN A 88 -35.40 34.66 -26.58
N GLY A 89 -36.33 35.52 -26.20
CA GLY A 89 -37.78 35.25 -26.29
C GLY A 89 -38.29 34.21 -25.28
N ILE A 90 -37.50 33.90 -24.24
CA ILE A 90 -37.84 32.97 -23.16
C ILE A 90 -38.61 33.73 -22.08
N LYS A 91 -39.77 33.21 -21.67
CA LYS A 91 -40.56 33.77 -20.58
C LYS A 91 -40.02 33.32 -19.23
N LEU A 92 -39.94 34.25 -18.29
CA LEU A 92 -39.66 33.93 -16.89
C LEU A 92 -40.93 33.39 -16.23
N ALA A 93 -40.81 32.26 -15.53
CA ALA A 93 -41.90 31.68 -14.74
C ALA A 93 -41.48 31.62 -13.26
N PRO A 94 -42.38 31.99 -12.32
CA PRO A 94 -42.10 31.84 -10.89
C PRO A 94 -42.05 30.36 -10.49
N PRO A 95 -41.30 29.98 -9.43
CA PRO A 95 -41.36 28.64 -8.87
C PRO A 95 -42.79 28.27 -8.45
N ARG A 96 -43.22 27.03 -8.74
CA ARG A 96 -44.59 26.54 -8.48
C ARG A 96 -45.08 26.77 -7.04
N ASN A 97 -44.17 26.69 -6.07
CA ASN A 97 -44.48 26.81 -4.64
C ASN A 97 -44.80 28.24 -4.21
N ILE A 98 -44.39 29.24 -5.00
CA ILE A 98 -44.62 30.66 -4.70
C ILE A 98 -45.48 31.36 -5.74
N GLU A 99 -45.82 30.71 -6.85
CA GLU A 99 -46.59 31.26 -7.97
C GLU A 99 -47.86 32.01 -7.50
N SER A 100 -48.56 31.47 -6.49
CA SER A 100 -49.77 32.05 -5.90
C SER A 100 -49.53 33.17 -4.89
N ARG A 101 -48.28 33.43 -4.46
CA ARG A 101 -47.95 34.48 -3.48
C ARG A 101 -48.03 35.90 -4.06
N GLN A 102 -47.96 36.05 -5.38
CA GLN A 102 -48.07 37.33 -6.07
C GLN A 102 -49.04 37.22 -7.25
N THR A 103 -49.93 38.20 -7.38
CA THR A 103 -50.88 38.27 -8.50
C THR A 103 -50.28 38.94 -9.74
N ASP A 104 -49.36 39.90 -9.54
CA ASP A 104 -48.64 40.59 -10.61
C ASP A 104 -47.12 40.48 -10.43
N TRP A 105 -46.57 39.39 -10.97
CA TRP A 105 -45.13 39.11 -10.99
C TRP A 105 -44.33 40.15 -11.77
N LYS A 106 -44.92 40.84 -12.74
CA LYS A 106 -44.22 41.85 -13.54
C LYS A 106 -43.90 43.06 -12.68
N THR A 107 -44.89 43.60 -11.98
CA THR A 107 -44.70 44.76 -11.10
C THR A 107 -43.80 44.42 -9.91
N PHE A 108 -43.96 43.23 -9.33
CA PHE A 108 -43.07 42.72 -8.28
C PHE A 108 -41.59 42.70 -8.72
N LEU A 109 -41.31 42.09 -9.88
CA LEU A 109 -39.95 42.02 -10.42
C LEU A 109 -39.39 43.40 -10.78
N VAL A 110 -40.18 44.30 -11.39
CA VAL A 110 -39.72 45.66 -11.70
C VAL A 110 -39.25 46.38 -10.42
N ASN A 111 -40.01 46.29 -9.33
CA ASN A 111 -39.64 46.92 -8.07
C ASN A 111 -38.37 46.33 -7.45
N LYS A 112 -38.14 45.02 -7.60
CA LYS A 112 -36.97 44.32 -7.06
C LYS A 112 -35.71 44.51 -7.92
N LEU A 113 -35.85 44.43 -9.25
CA LEU A 113 -34.76 44.48 -10.22
C LEU A 113 -34.25 45.91 -10.49
N THR A 114 -35.08 46.93 -10.29
CA THR A 114 -34.69 48.33 -10.57
C THR A 114 -33.54 48.77 -9.66
N GLY A 115 -32.40 49.11 -10.27
CA GLY A 115 -31.19 49.53 -9.56
C GLY A 115 -30.40 48.39 -8.92
N ALA A 116 -30.84 47.14 -9.09
CA ALA A 116 -30.04 45.97 -8.70
C ALA A 116 -28.87 45.78 -9.65
N LYS A 117 -27.76 45.23 -9.14
CA LYS A 117 -26.63 44.87 -10.02
C LYS A 117 -27.02 43.61 -10.80
N THR A 118 -26.24 43.22 -11.80
CA THR A 118 -26.31 41.90 -12.43
C THR A 118 -24.92 41.51 -12.93
N LEU A 119 -24.76 40.28 -13.42
CA LEU A 119 -23.51 39.85 -14.06
C LEU A 119 -23.20 40.75 -15.29
N PRO A 120 -21.93 41.05 -15.58
CA PRO A 120 -21.57 41.76 -16.81
C PRO A 120 -21.95 40.97 -18.07
N ASP A 121 -22.39 41.64 -19.14
CA ASP A 121 -22.79 40.96 -20.40
C ASP A 121 -21.66 40.17 -21.05
N ASN A 122 -20.40 40.57 -20.81
CA ASN A 122 -19.22 39.88 -21.31
C ASN A 122 -18.65 38.82 -20.33
N PHE A 123 -19.33 38.54 -19.22
CA PHE A 123 -18.85 37.66 -18.16
C PHE A 123 -18.51 36.26 -18.70
N ARG A 124 -19.45 35.64 -19.41
CA ARG A 124 -19.27 34.30 -19.99
C ARG A 124 -18.11 34.22 -20.97
N ARG A 125 -17.97 35.24 -21.83
CA ARG A 125 -16.85 35.32 -22.78
C ARG A 125 -15.52 35.42 -22.03
N LYS A 126 -15.43 36.24 -20.98
CA LYS A 126 -14.22 36.33 -20.14
C LYS A 126 -13.86 35.00 -19.47
N ILE A 127 -14.85 34.25 -18.98
CA ILE A 127 -14.61 32.90 -18.42
C ILE A 127 -14.06 31.98 -19.50
N GLN A 128 -14.71 31.91 -20.67
CA GLN A 128 -14.25 31.08 -21.78
C GLN A 128 -12.83 31.46 -22.24
N ASP A 129 -12.52 32.76 -22.29
CA ASP A 129 -11.18 33.24 -22.64
C ASP A 129 -10.13 32.89 -21.57
N SER A 130 -10.50 32.92 -20.28
CA SER A 130 -9.62 32.54 -19.17
C SER A 130 -9.31 31.04 -19.11
N LEU A 131 -10.19 30.19 -19.66
CA LEU A 131 -10.02 28.74 -19.71
C LEU A 131 -9.21 28.28 -20.93
N ARG A 132 -8.82 29.20 -21.82
CA ARG A 132 -8.01 28.86 -22.99
C ARG A 132 -6.60 28.47 -22.56
N CYS A 133 -6.18 27.25 -22.92
CA CYS A 133 -4.81 26.82 -22.76
C CYS A 133 -4.02 27.09 -24.05
N PRO A 134 -2.80 27.66 -23.95
CA PRO A 134 -1.97 27.92 -25.13
C PRO A 134 -1.36 26.63 -25.72
N PHE A 135 -1.30 25.55 -24.94
CA PHE A 135 -0.79 24.25 -25.37
C PHE A 135 -1.85 23.41 -26.08
N LYS A 136 -1.42 22.60 -27.05
CA LYS A 136 -2.28 21.71 -27.84
C LYS A 136 -1.86 20.27 -27.66
N LYS A 137 -2.82 19.35 -27.87
CA LYS A 137 -2.54 17.92 -27.95
C LYS A 137 -1.46 17.63 -29.01
N ASN A 138 -0.66 16.62 -28.76
CA ASN A 138 0.48 16.17 -29.56
C ASN A 138 1.70 17.09 -29.60
N MET A 139 1.70 18.23 -28.90
CA MET A 139 2.93 19.01 -28.74
C MET A 139 3.96 18.25 -27.90
N VAL A 140 5.23 18.41 -28.24
CA VAL A 140 6.39 17.81 -27.57
C VAL A 140 7.13 18.86 -26.75
N LEU A 141 7.52 18.50 -25.53
CA LEU A 141 8.22 19.34 -24.57
C LEU A 141 9.17 18.51 -23.69
N GLU A 142 9.99 19.17 -22.89
CA GLU A 142 10.85 18.55 -21.88
C GLU A 142 10.15 18.58 -20.53
N VAL A 143 10.02 17.45 -19.85
CA VAL A 143 9.34 17.31 -18.54
C VAL A 143 10.23 16.57 -17.57
N ILE A 144 10.16 16.89 -16.28
CA ILE A 144 10.89 16.19 -15.23
C ILE A 144 10.65 14.67 -15.31
N ASP A 145 11.69 13.87 -15.13
CA ASP A 145 11.53 12.41 -15.06
C ASP A 145 11.11 11.99 -13.64
N LYS A 146 9.85 11.55 -13.50
CA LYS A 146 9.32 11.08 -12.20
C LYS A 146 10.06 9.85 -11.62
N TYR A 147 10.81 9.11 -12.44
CA TYR A 147 11.61 7.97 -11.98
C TYR A 147 13.02 8.36 -11.54
N ARG A 148 13.50 9.50 -12.03
CA ARG A 148 14.81 10.07 -11.69
C ARG A 148 14.76 11.59 -11.80
N VAL A 149 14.48 12.24 -10.68
CA VAL A 149 14.24 13.69 -10.64
C VAL A 149 15.47 14.54 -11.00
N SER A 150 16.67 13.95 -11.04
CA SER A 150 17.90 14.64 -11.47
C SER A 150 17.98 14.92 -12.98
N ARG A 151 17.03 14.43 -13.78
CA ARG A 151 17.03 14.60 -15.25
C ARG A 151 15.65 14.95 -15.80
N MET A 152 15.66 15.50 -17.01
CA MET A 152 14.47 15.71 -17.83
C MET A 152 14.25 14.51 -18.77
N ARG A 153 13.05 14.42 -19.32
CA ARG A 153 12.66 13.44 -20.34
C ARG A 153 11.78 14.11 -21.40
N VAL A 154 11.81 13.57 -22.61
CA VAL A 154 10.92 14.04 -23.68
C VAL A 154 9.50 13.55 -23.41
N GLY A 155 8.54 14.47 -23.45
CA GLY A 155 7.14 14.21 -23.19
C GLY A 155 6.23 14.76 -24.30
N LYS A 156 5.16 14.01 -24.60
CA LYS A 156 4.14 14.41 -25.57
C LYS A 156 2.81 14.64 -24.88
N ILE A 157 2.17 15.79 -25.13
CA ILE A 157 0.88 16.14 -24.54
C ILE A 157 -0.22 15.23 -25.13
N SER A 158 -0.86 14.43 -24.29
CA SER A 158 -2.00 13.60 -24.66
C SER A 158 -3.33 14.33 -24.50
N ASP A 159 -3.49 15.04 -23.38
CA ASP A 159 -4.72 15.74 -23.01
C ASP A 159 -4.45 17.08 -22.32
N VAL A 160 -5.44 17.98 -22.38
CA VAL A 160 -5.42 19.30 -21.74
C VAL A 160 -6.78 19.52 -21.10
N ILE A 161 -6.83 19.67 -19.77
CA ILE A 161 -8.06 19.88 -19.00
C ILE A 161 -7.84 21.02 -18.00
N GLY A 162 -8.57 22.12 -18.15
CA GLY A 162 -8.48 23.25 -17.22
C GLY A 162 -7.09 23.89 -17.08
N GLY A 163 -6.22 23.76 -18.09
CA GLY A 163 -4.82 24.17 -18.02
C GLY A 163 -3.86 23.12 -17.43
N ARG A 164 -4.37 21.98 -16.96
CA ARG A 164 -3.55 20.82 -16.63
C ARG A 164 -3.28 20.00 -17.88
N LEU A 165 -2.00 19.71 -18.12
CA LEU A 165 -1.49 18.90 -19.21
C LEU A 165 -1.31 17.48 -18.70
N ARG A 166 -1.81 16.51 -19.47
CA ARG A 166 -1.45 15.10 -19.34
C ARG A 166 -0.37 14.80 -20.36
N ILE A 167 0.80 14.40 -19.88
CA ILE A 167 1.99 14.18 -20.71
C ILE A 167 2.35 12.70 -20.66
N ASN A 168 2.51 12.09 -21.82
CA ASN A 168 3.06 10.74 -21.94
C ASN A 168 4.55 10.83 -22.21
N TYR A 169 5.36 10.05 -21.50
CA TYR A 169 6.79 9.94 -21.79
C TYR A 169 7.00 9.24 -23.14
N GLU A 170 8.01 9.69 -23.87
CA GLU A 170 8.44 8.99 -25.07
C GLU A 170 8.96 7.59 -24.71
N ASN A 171 8.77 6.61 -25.62
CA ASN A 171 9.24 5.22 -25.48
C ASN A 171 8.70 4.42 -24.26
N THR A 172 7.66 4.91 -23.56
CA THR A 172 7.05 4.19 -22.42
C THR A 172 5.54 4.05 -22.61
N ALA A 173 5.03 2.83 -22.78
CA ALA A 173 3.60 2.58 -23.00
C ALA A 173 2.79 2.62 -21.70
N GLY A 174 1.74 3.45 -21.67
CA GLY A 174 0.71 3.47 -20.60
C GLY A 174 0.95 4.45 -19.45
N GLU A 175 2.11 5.10 -19.42
CA GLU A 175 2.49 5.98 -18.31
C GLU A 175 2.34 7.46 -18.64
N HIS A 176 1.83 8.22 -17.67
CA HIS A 176 1.53 9.64 -17.82
C HIS A 176 1.96 10.44 -16.58
N PHE A 177 2.17 11.73 -16.81
CA PHE A 177 2.50 12.75 -15.80
C PHE A 177 1.53 13.92 -15.95
N TRP A 178 0.96 14.38 -14.84
CA TRP A 178 0.01 15.50 -14.82
C TRP A 178 0.67 16.75 -14.26
N VAL A 179 0.54 17.87 -14.97
CA VAL A 179 1.19 19.13 -14.57
C VAL A 179 0.43 20.33 -15.13
N HIS A 180 0.41 21.44 -14.41
CA HIS A 180 -0.16 22.69 -14.96
C HIS A 180 0.79 23.30 -16.01
N TYR A 181 0.26 23.93 -17.07
CA TYR A 181 1.08 24.45 -18.17
C TYR A 181 2.07 25.58 -17.77
N SER A 182 1.83 26.23 -16.62
CA SER A 182 2.72 27.24 -16.05
C SER A 182 3.67 26.71 -14.96
N SER A 183 3.74 25.38 -14.79
CA SER A 183 4.62 24.74 -13.81
C SER A 183 6.09 24.89 -14.18
N GLU A 184 6.94 24.90 -13.16
CA GLU A 184 8.40 24.93 -13.31
C GLU A 184 8.98 23.55 -13.70
N LEU A 185 8.16 22.50 -13.75
CA LEU A 185 8.59 21.12 -14.06
C LEU A 185 8.56 20.77 -15.56
N ILE A 186 8.13 21.72 -16.40
CA ILE A 186 8.09 21.57 -17.85
C ILE A 186 8.82 22.72 -18.54
N HIS A 187 9.51 22.38 -19.61
CA HIS A 187 10.40 23.28 -20.32
C HIS A 187 10.30 23.12 -21.84
N PRO A 188 10.64 24.18 -22.61
CA PRO A 188 10.67 24.09 -24.06
C PRO A 188 11.77 23.15 -24.54
N VAL A 189 11.60 22.63 -25.76
CA VAL A 189 12.61 21.80 -26.43
C VAL A 189 13.94 22.55 -26.54
N GLY A 190 15.02 21.90 -26.11
CA GLY A 190 16.37 22.45 -26.07
C GLY A 190 16.74 23.13 -24.74
N TRP A 191 15.82 23.21 -23.78
CA TRP A 191 16.07 23.86 -22.49
C TRP A 191 17.18 23.14 -21.71
N SER A 192 17.16 21.82 -21.63
CA SER A 192 18.20 21.04 -20.92
C SER A 192 19.60 21.30 -21.47
N ILE A 193 19.73 21.43 -22.79
CA ILE A 193 21.00 21.77 -23.46
C ILE A 193 21.42 23.20 -23.12
N ALA A 194 20.48 24.15 -23.14
CA ALA A 194 20.73 25.55 -22.86
C ALA A 194 21.17 25.79 -21.40
N THR A 195 20.55 25.09 -20.45
CA THR A 195 20.84 25.23 -19.02
C THR A 195 22.00 24.35 -18.54
N GLY A 196 22.27 23.25 -19.25
CA GLY A 196 23.23 22.22 -18.83
C GLY A 196 22.63 21.16 -17.90
N HIS A 197 21.30 21.05 -17.89
CA HIS A 197 20.55 20.02 -17.18
C HIS A 197 20.59 18.68 -17.94
N GLU A 198 20.62 17.57 -17.22
CA GLU A 198 20.60 16.23 -17.84
C GLU A 198 19.24 15.94 -18.50
N ILE A 199 19.23 15.22 -19.62
CA ILE A 199 18.03 14.80 -20.33
C ILE A 199 18.18 13.37 -20.89
N GLU A 200 17.16 12.55 -20.67
CA GLU A 200 16.99 11.25 -21.33
C GLU A 200 16.19 11.44 -22.63
N ALA A 201 16.86 11.23 -23.76
CA ALA A 201 16.28 11.33 -25.10
C ALA A 201 17.12 10.57 -26.12
N ASP A 202 16.50 10.13 -27.21
CA ASP A 202 17.17 9.50 -28.34
C ASP A 202 18.11 10.48 -29.07
N ASP A 203 19.15 9.96 -29.73
CA ASP A 203 20.15 10.79 -30.43
C ASP A 203 19.54 11.65 -31.54
N ALA A 204 18.45 11.17 -32.17
CA ALA A 204 17.69 11.95 -33.14
C ALA A 204 17.11 13.24 -32.51
N TYR A 205 16.54 13.14 -31.31
CA TYR A 205 16.00 14.29 -30.59
C TYR A 205 17.12 15.25 -30.15
N LYS A 206 18.25 14.73 -29.64
CA LYS A 206 19.39 15.57 -29.22
C LYS A 206 19.97 16.39 -30.37
N ASN A 207 20.07 15.79 -31.56
CA ASN A 207 20.52 16.48 -32.77
C ASN A 207 19.51 17.56 -33.22
N GLU A 208 18.22 17.23 -33.23
CA GLU A 208 17.18 18.16 -33.66
C GLU A 208 17.00 19.33 -32.68
N SER A 209 16.97 19.06 -31.37
CA SER A 209 16.90 20.10 -30.33
C SER A 209 18.11 21.04 -30.37
N SER A 210 19.32 20.52 -30.66
CA SER A 210 20.51 21.36 -30.88
C SER A 210 20.35 22.28 -32.09
N LYS A 211 19.76 21.79 -33.18
CA LYS A 211 19.51 22.57 -34.39
C LYS A 211 18.43 23.64 -34.18
N ILE A 212 17.37 23.31 -33.44
CA ILE A 212 16.33 24.25 -33.03
C ILE A 212 16.93 25.36 -32.17
N MET A 213 17.82 25.04 -31.22
CA MET A 213 18.51 26.04 -30.41
C MET A 213 19.39 27.00 -31.22
N GLN A 214 20.00 26.53 -32.32
CA GLN A 214 20.83 27.38 -33.18
C GLN A 214 20.01 28.25 -34.14
N THR A 215 18.91 27.70 -34.66
CA THR A 215 18.08 28.38 -35.68
C THR A 215 16.95 29.21 -35.08
N ASN A 216 16.56 28.91 -33.84
CA ASN A 216 15.38 29.44 -33.16
C ASN A 216 14.07 29.24 -33.96
N VAL A 217 14.02 28.20 -34.80
CA VAL A 217 12.85 27.86 -35.62
C VAL A 217 12.15 26.64 -35.00
N TYR A 218 10.93 26.87 -34.49
CA TYR A 218 10.09 25.83 -33.91
C TYR A 218 8.99 25.42 -34.89
N ASN A 219 8.85 24.12 -35.15
CA ASN A 219 7.69 23.58 -35.87
C ASN A 219 6.48 23.50 -34.93
N HIS A 220 5.25 23.43 -35.47
CA HIS A 220 4.00 23.29 -34.72
C HIS A 220 3.93 22.04 -33.82
N THR A 221 4.80 21.05 -34.03
CA THR A 221 4.93 19.86 -33.19
C THR A 221 5.64 20.14 -31.86
N TYR A 222 6.55 21.11 -31.81
CA TYR A 222 7.35 21.39 -30.61
C TYR A 222 6.75 22.58 -29.86
N ALA A 223 6.70 22.49 -28.53
CA ALA A 223 6.28 23.61 -27.70
C ALA A 223 7.37 24.69 -27.70
N SER A 224 7.06 25.87 -28.24
CA SER A 224 7.98 27.01 -28.30
C SER A 224 8.14 27.67 -26.93
N PRO A 225 9.30 28.32 -26.64
CA PRO A 225 9.57 28.99 -25.37
C PRO A 225 8.51 30.01 -24.93
N ASP A 226 7.86 30.69 -25.89
CA ASP A 226 6.81 31.69 -25.61
C ASP A 226 5.56 31.13 -24.92
N LEU A 227 5.34 29.82 -24.97
CA LEU A 227 4.21 29.15 -24.33
C LEU A 227 4.43 28.92 -22.83
N PHE A 228 5.69 28.96 -22.38
CA PHE A 228 6.07 28.65 -21.01
C PHE A 228 6.07 29.90 -20.13
N ARG A 229 5.92 29.70 -18.81
CA ARG A 229 6.03 30.79 -17.84
C ARG A 229 7.43 31.41 -17.96
N LYS A 230 7.49 32.73 -18.19
CA LYS A 230 8.78 33.44 -18.25
C LYS A 230 9.41 33.50 -16.87
N THR A 231 10.61 32.94 -16.75
CA THR A 231 11.44 33.03 -15.55
C THR A 231 11.94 34.48 -15.36
N ARG A 232 12.07 34.93 -14.12
CA ARG A 232 12.59 36.27 -13.82
C ARG A 232 14.06 36.37 -14.22
N ALA A 233 14.47 37.50 -14.77
CA ALA A 233 15.87 37.76 -15.09
C ALA A 233 16.70 37.80 -13.80
N VAL A 234 17.83 37.09 -13.78
CA VAL A 234 18.79 37.07 -12.67
C VAL A 234 19.98 37.96 -13.05
N SER A 235 20.59 38.65 -12.07
CA SER A 235 21.81 39.41 -12.33
C SER A 235 22.96 38.45 -12.66
N ASN A 236 23.76 38.80 -13.67
CA ASN A 236 24.88 37.99 -14.14
C ASN A 236 26.18 38.28 -13.36
N SER A 237 26.10 38.92 -12.19
CA SER A 237 27.30 39.26 -11.42
C SER A 237 27.80 38.00 -10.65
N PRO A 238 29.12 37.69 -10.66
CA PRO A 238 29.66 36.49 -9.99
C PRO A 238 29.51 36.49 -8.46
N ASP A 239 29.25 37.65 -7.86
CA ASP A 239 29.13 37.85 -6.42
C ASP A 239 27.67 37.79 -5.93
N GLU A 240 26.69 37.83 -6.83
CA GLU A 240 25.24 37.73 -6.52
C GLU A 240 24.61 36.42 -7.00
N CYS A 241 25.39 35.33 -7.05
CA CYS A 241 24.91 34.03 -7.47
C CYS A 241 25.13 32.93 -6.43
N PHE A 242 24.25 31.94 -6.46
CA PHE A 242 24.40 30.70 -5.69
C PHE A 242 25.64 29.93 -6.18
N LYS A 243 26.38 29.33 -5.24
CA LYS A 243 27.62 28.57 -5.53
C LYS A 243 27.48 27.14 -5.02
N ALA A 244 28.13 26.20 -5.71
CA ALA A 244 28.17 24.80 -5.28
C ALA A 244 28.81 24.69 -3.88
N GLY A 245 28.25 23.81 -3.04
CA GLY A 245 28.63 23.64 -1.64
C GLY A 245 27.95 24.61 -0.66
N MET A 246 27.21 25.62 -1.14
CA MET A 246 26.41 26.46 -0.25
C MET A 246 25.26 25.67 0.37
N LYS A 247 25.01 25.90 1.67
CA LYS A 247 23.89 25.32 2.41
C LYS A 247 22.72 26.29 2.58
N LEU A 248 21.50 25.77 2.55
CA LEU A 248 20.24 26.50 2.69
C LEU A 248 19.14 25.58 3.25
N GLU A 249 17.94 26.11 3.47
CA GLU A 249 16.75 25.33 3.83
C GLU A 249 15.85 25.19 2.59
N ALA A 250 15.25 24.02 2.35
CA ALA A 250 14.34 23.83 1.23
C ALA A 250 13.21 22.84 1.55
N VAL A 251 12.08 22.98 0.86
CA VAL A 251 11.04 21.95 0.86
C VAL A 251 11.57 20.71 0.13
N ASP A 252 11.42 19.54 0.74
CA ASP A 252 11.83 18.28 0.13
C ASP A 252 10.87 17.94 -1.03
N PRO A 253 11.34 17.87 -2.29
CA PRO A 253 10.49 17.58 -3.45
C PRO A 253 9.94 16.14 -3.46
N LEU A 254 10.54 15.23 -2.68
CA LEU A 254 10.09 13.85 -2.52
C LEU A 254 9.20 13.68 -1.27
N GLU A 255 9.22 14.64 -0.35
CA GLU A 255 8.40 14.68 0.87
C GLU A 255 7.98 16.12 1.21
N MET A 256 7.00 16.64 0.46
CA MET A 256 6.55 18.04 0.49
C MET A 256 6.03 18.53 1.87
N SER A 257 5.88 17.65 2.86
CA SER A 257 5.52 17.99 4.25
C SER A 257 6.71 18.55 5.04
N ARG A 258 7.95 18.34 4.58
CA ARG A 258 9.19 18.65 5.30
C ARG A 258 9.96 19.79 4.68
N ILE A 259 10.51 20.64 5.54
CA ILE A 259 11.57 21.58 5.22
C ILE A 259 12.86 21.04 5.83
N CYS A 260 13.91 20.91 5.04
CA CYS A 260 15.16 20.25 5.40
C CYS A 260 16.37 21.14 5.09
N PRO A 261 17.49 20.97 5.81
CA PRO A 261 18.80 21.43 5.35
C PRO A 261 19.14 20.81 4.00
N ALA A 262 19.64 21.63 3.09
CA ALA A 262 19.97 21.23 1.73
C ALA A 262 21.28 21.88 1.28
N THR A 263 21.97 21.20 0.36
CA THR A 263 23.24 21.64 -0.21
C THR A 263 23.12 21.80 -1.71
N ILE A 264 23.65 22.89 -2.25
CA ILE A 264 23.74 23.12 -3.70
C ILE A 264 24.82 22.20 -4.27
N GLY A 265 24.42 21.19 -5.02
CA GLY A 265 25.33 20.23 -5.65
C GLY A 265 25.98 20.80 -6.91
N LYS A 266 25.16 21.34 -7.83
CA LYS A 266 25.63 21.85 -9.14
C LYS A 266 24.90 23.12 -9.54
N VAL A 267 25.63 24.16 -9.92
CA VAL A 267 25.04 25.39 -10.47
C VAL A 267 24.87 25.23 -11.98
N LEU A 268 23.68 25.53 -12.48
CA LEU A 268 23.33 25.50 -13.90
C LEU A 268 23.26 26.93 -14.45
N LYS A 269 23.08 27.08 -15.77
CA LYS A 269 22.91 28.40 -16.39
C LYS A 269 21.50 28.96 -16.13
N ASN A 270 21.33 30.26 -16.35
CA ASN A 270 20.05 30.96 -16.26
C ASN A 270 19.38 30.89 -14.87
N GLY A 271 20.17 30.88 -13.80
CA GLY A 271 19.66 30.93 -12.43
C GLY A 271 19.17 29.60 -11.86
N TYR A 272 19.32 28.49 -12.60
CA TYR A 272 18.99 27.16 -12.13
C TYR A 272 20.15 26.52 -11.36
N PHE A 273 19.84 25.62 -10.43
CA PHE A 273 20.83 24.79 -9.77
C PHE A 273 20.21 23.48 -9.28
N MET A 274 21.04 22.45 -9.17
CA MET A 274 20.71 21.15 -8.60
C MET A 274 20.94 21.19 -7.10
N LEU A 275 19.87 20.96 -6.35
CA LEU A 275 19.86 20.95 -4.89
C LEU A 275 19.73 19.52 -4.38
N SER A 276 20.48 19.19 -3.34
CA SER A 276 20.45 17.90 -2.67
C SER A 276 19.98 18.08 -1.23
N ILE A 277 19.04 17.25 -0.77
CA ILE A 277 18.60 17.26 0.63
C ILE A 277 19.62 16.51 1.49
N ASP A 278 20.09 17.15 2.56
CA ASP A 278 21.19 16.61 3.36
C ASP A 278 20.76 15.33 4.11
N GLY A 279 21.56 14.27 3.98
CA GLY A 279 21.33 12.97 4.64
C GLY A 279 20.41 12.01 3.88
N SER A 280 19.66 12.46 2.89
CA SER A 280 18.86 11.60 1.98
C SER A 280 19.47 11.45 0.59
N SER A 281 20.56 12.18 0.30
CA SER A 281 21.22 12.25 -1.01
C SER A 281 21.76 10.90 -1.50
N ALA A 282 21.46 10.51 -2.74
CA ALA A 282 22.05 9.35 -3.39
C ALA A 282 23.52 9.62 -3.79
N GLU A 283 24.39 8.60 -3.70
CA GLU A 283 25.83 8.74 -4.01
C GLU A 283 26.07 9.14 -5.48
N ASP A 284 25.15 8.78 -6.38
CA ASP A 284 25.18 9.09 -7.81
C ASP A 284 24.51 10.43 -8.17
N GLY A 285 23.93 11.13 -7.19
CA GLY A 285 23.16 12.38 -7.38
C GLY A 285 21.86 12.21 -8.15
N SER A 286 21.31 10.99 -8.23
CA SER A 286 20.06 10.69 -8.95
C SER A 286 18.80 11.36 -8.36
N ASP A 287 18.89 11.80 -7.11
CA ASP A 287 17.83 12.46 -6.35
C ASP A 287 18.00 13.98 -6.24
N TRP A 288 19.02 14.55 -6.89
CA TRP A 288 19.18 15.99 -6.94
C TRP A 288 18.01 16.62 -7.69
N PHE A 289 17.44 17.67 -7.15
CA PHE A 289 16.28 18.34 -7.74
C PHE A 289 16.65 19.72 -8.25
N CYS A 290 16.16 20.07 -9.45
CA CYS A 290 16.43 21.37 -10.05
C CYS A 290 15.51 22.44 -9.48
N TYR A 291 16.09 23.47 -8.88
CA TYR A 291 15.39 24.68 -8.45
C TYR A 291 15.90 25.90 -9.23
N HIS A 292 15.02 26.87 -9.47
CA HIS A 292 15.42 28.20 -9.90
C HIS A 292 15.71 29.10 -8.68
N SER A 293 16.64 30.04 -8.80
CA SER A 293 17.03 30.99 -7.74
C SER A 293 15.87 31.84 -7.19
N THR A 294 14.78 31.96 -7.93
CA THR A 294 13.57 32.68 -7.50
C THR A 294 12.44 31.79 -7.01
N SER A 295 12.70 30.49 -6.82
CA SER A 295 11.72 29.56 -6.25
C SER A 295 11.29 30.02 -4.85
N ALA A 296 10.00 29.86 -4.55
CA ALA A 296 9.45 30.14 -3.22
C ALA A 296 9.66 28.99 -2.22
N LEU A 297 10.25 27.87 -2.66
CA LEU A 297 10.44 26.65 -1.88
C LEU A 297 11.88 26.48 -1.34
N ILE A 298 12.72 27.51 -1.54
CA ILE A 298 14.09 27.59 -1.02
C ILE A 298 14.20 28.79 -0.09
N PHE A 299 14.92 28.62 1.01
CA PHE A 299 14.97 29.59 2.10
C PHE A 299 16.40 29.73 2.64
N PRO A 300 16.76 30.92 3.18
CA PRO A 300 18.02 31.07 3.89
C PRO A 300 18.06 30.19 5.14
N ILE A 301 19.27 29.92 5.65
CA ILE A 301 19.45 29.20 6.90
C ILE A 301 18.74 29.93 8.07
N ASN A 302 18.27 29.16 9.06
CA ASN A 302 17.45 29.63 10.18
C ASN A 302 16.08 30.17 9.82
N PHE A 303 15.61 30.06 8.56
CA PHE A 303 14.26 30.48 8.18
C PHE A 303 13.19 29.79 9.04
N CYS A 304 13.26 28.47 9.20
CA CYS A 304 12.34 27.72 10.05
C CYS A 304 12.41 28.17 11.51
N ARG A 305 13.62 28.36 12.06
CA ARG A 305 13.83 28.79 13.44
C ARG A 305 13.25 30.18 13.71
N LEU A 306 13.44 31.13 12.80
CA LEU A 306 12.92 32.50 12.94
C LEU A 306 11.40 32.57 12.83
N ASN A 307 10.78 31.65 12.09
CA ASN A 307 9.34 31.61 11.87
C ASN A 307 8.60 30.59 12.78
N ASN A 308 9.28 30.00 13.78
CA ASN A 308 8.74 28.94 14.64
C ASN A 308 8.16 27.75 13.85
N MET A 309 8.78 27.41 12.73
CA MET A 309 8.44 26.26 11.91
C MET A 309 9.37 25.08 12.21
N PRO A 310 8.88 23.84 12.15
CA PRO A 310 9.72 22.67 12.37
C PRO A 310 10.67 22.46 11.18
N LEU A 311 11.98 22.48 11.47
CA LEU A 311 13.02 22.06 10.54
C LEU A 311 13.30 20.57 10.75
N SER A 312 13.24 19.78 9.67
CA SER A 312 13.62 18.37 9.72
C SER A 312 15.14 18.24 9.65
N PRO A 313 15.82 17.71 10.68
CA PRO A 313 17.27 17.55 10.64
C PRO A 313 17.72 16.54 9.57
N PRO A 314 18.98 16.58 9.12
CA PRO A 314 19.53 15.60 8.20
C PRO A 314 19.41 14.18 8.77
N ILE A 315 19.14 13.20 7.90
CA ILE A 315 19.01 11.80 8.33
C ILE A 315 20.31 11.34 8.99
N GLY A 316 20.21 10.83 10.22
CA GLY A 316 21.36 10.39 11.02
C GLY A 316 21.97 11.44 11.94
N TYR A 317 21.52 12.70 11.90
CA TYR A 317 21.97 13.74 12.83
C TYR A 317 21.46 13.45 14.26
N ARG A 318 22.35 13.51 15.26
CA ARG A 318 22.05 13.18 16.67
C ARG A 318 21.95 14.44 17.53
N GLY A 319 20.82 14.57 18.24
CA GLY A 319 20.55 15.70 19.14
C GLY A 319 19.74 16.81 18.47
N GLU A 320 19.65 17.96 19.14
CA GLU A 320 18.99 19.14 18.60
C GLU A 320 19.82 19.74 17.46
N PHE A 321 19.17 20.05 16.34
CA PHE A 321 19.85 20.60 15.16
C PHE A 321 20.16 22.08 15.35
N ASP A 322 21.42 22.44 15.11
CA ASP A 322 21.90 23.80 15.17
C ASP A 322 22.77 24.10 13.95
N TRP A 323 22.40 25.15 13.21
CA TRP A 323 23.07 25.53 11.97
C TRP A 323 24.54 25.91 12.18
N GLU A 324 24.89 26.59 13.26
CA GLU A 324 26.28 27.01 13.50
C GLU A 324 27.18 25.81 13.76
N LYS A 325 26.71 24.86 14.56
CA LYS A 325 27.41 23.60 14.79
C LYS A 325 27.53 22.79 13.51
N TYR A 326 26.44 22.66 12.75
CA TYR A 326 26.40 21.86 11.53
C TYR A 326 27.32 22.41 10.43
N LEU A 327 27.39 23.73 10.25
CA LEU A 327 28.29 24.38 9.29
C LEU A 327 29.78 24.17 9.66
N LYS A 328 30.11 24.19 10.96
CA LYS A 328 31.46 23.90 11.46
C LYS A 328 31.85 22.43 11.23
N GLU A 329 30.95 21.49 11.51
CA GLU A 329 31.18 20.05 11.33
C GLU A 329 31.35 19.68 9.84
N THR A 330 30.59 20.32 8.96
CA THR A 330 30.61 20.06 7.51
C THR A 330 31.59 20.94 6.74
N ASN A 331 32.33 21.82 7.42
CA ASN A 331 33.23 22.81 6.82
C ASN A 331 32.59 23.53 5.60
N SER A 332 31.33 23.93 5.74
CA SER A 332 30.49 24.45 4.66
C SER A 332 30.12 25.92 4.89
N VAL A 333 29.73 26.61 3.81
CA VAL A 333 29.27 28.01 3.86
C VAL A 333 27.77 28.04 3.58
N TYR A 334 27.03 28.96 4.18
CA TYR A 334 25.61 29.14 3.90
C TYR A 334 25.39 30.11 2.73
N ALA A 335 24.27 29.96 2.02
CA ALA A 335 23.88 30.91 0.99
C ALA A 335 23.47 32.26 1.62
N PRO A 336 24.03 33.41 1.18
CA PRO A 336 23.66 34.72 1.69
C PRO A 336 22.17 35.05 1.50
N ASN A 337 21.58 35.74 2.48
CA ASN A 337 20.15 36.08 2.48
C ASN A 337 19.72 36.94 1.27
N ASP A 338 20.63 37.75 0.71
CA ASP A 338 20.35 38.63 -0.43
C ASP A 338 20.13 37.86 -1.75
N LEU A 339 20.52 36.58 -1.82
CA LEU A 339 20.31 35.73 -3.00
C LEU A 339 18.88 35.19 -3.10
N PHE A 340 18.15 35.17 -1.99
CA PHE A 340 16.79 34.63 -1.97
C PHE A 340 15.80 35.70 -2.42
N ARG A 341 14.71 35.25 -3.05
CA ARG A 341 13.56 36.11 -3.29
C ARG A 341 13.02 36.56 -1.93
N LEU A 342 13.43 37.75 -1.48
CA LEU A 342 12.92 38.37 -0.27
C LEU A 342 11.41 38.47 -0.41
N MET A 343 10.66 37.79 0.47
CA MET A 343 9.20 37.89 0.61
C MET A 343 8.80 39.26 1.17
N LYS A 344 9.20 40.34 0.48
CA LYS A 344 8.96 41.73 0.89
C LYS A 344 7.57 42.23 0.51
N ASP A 345 6.87 41.55 -0.39
CA ASP A 345 5.46 41.86 -0.71
C ASP A 345 4.51 41.16 0.26
N LYS A 346 4.48 41.65 1.52
CA LYS A 346 3.56 41.23 2.60
C LYS A 346 2.07 41.41 2.27
N THR A 347 1.72 41.83 1.06
CA THR A 347 0.37 42.22 0.62
C THR A 347 -0.34 41.15 -0.22
N ILE A 348 0.30 40.02 -0.53
CA ILE A 348 -0.22 39.06 -1.52
C ILE A 348 -1.02 37.91 -0.89
N ASN A 349 -0.63 37.40 0.29
CA ASN A 349 -1.30 36.23 0.86
C ASN A 349 -2.61 36.61 1.57
N GLN A 350 -3.74 36.39 0.88
CA GLN A 350 -5.09 36.60 1.40
C GLN A 350 -5.70 35.33 2.04
N PHE A 351 -4.96 34.22 2.05
CA PHE A 351 -5.43 32.98 2.64
C PHE A 351 -5.46 33.07 4.17
N LYS A 352 -6.40 32.35 4.77
CA LYS A 352 -6.54 32.22 6.22
C LYS A 352 -6.63 30.76 6.60
N ILE A 353 -6.14 30.45 7.78
CA ILE A 353 -6.25 29.13 8.38
C ILE A 353 -7.73 28.73 8.45
N GLY A 354 -8.03 27.50 8.05
CA GLY A 354 -9.39 26.94 7.99
C GLY A 354 -10.12 27.16 6.66
N MET A 355 -9.56 27.93 5.71
CA MET A 355 -10.16 28.08 4.39
C MET A 355 -10.15 26.76 3.61
N LYS A 356 -11.28 26.44 2.97
CA LYS A 356 -11.41 25.28 2.07
C LYS A 356 -11.00 25.63 0.64
N ILE A 357 -10.30 24.71 0.00
CA ILE A 357 -9.78 24.81 -1.39
C ILE A 357 -9.82 23.44 -2.08
N GLU A 358 -9.66 23.45 -3.40
CA GLU A 358 -9.34 22.25 -4.19
C GLU A 358 -7.82 22.23 -4.43
N ALA A 359 -7.12 21.18 -4.01
CA ALA A 359 -5.66 21.12 -4.10
C ALA A 359 -5.19 19.85 -4.80
N VAL A 360 -4.15 19.97 -5.63
CA VAL A 360 -3.50 18.82 -6.26
C VAL A 360 -2.65 18.11 -5.22
N ASP A 361 -2.75 16.78 -5.14
CA ASP A 361 -1.75 15.99 -4.42
C ASP A 361 -0.46 15.94 -5.24
N LEU A 362 0.60 16.60 -4.76
CA LEU A 362 1.88 16.65 -5.49
C LEU A 362 2.60 15.29 -5.55
N MET A 363 2.27 14.35 -4.66
CA MET A 363 2.76 12.97 -4.72
C MET A 363 1.99 12.13 -5.74
N ALA A 364 0.75 12.52 -6.04
CA ALA A 364 -0.11 11.90 -7.03
C ALA A 364 -0.81 12.96 -7.91
N PRO A 365 -0.08 13.65 -8.82
CA PRO A 365 -0.60 14.85 -9.52
C PRO A 365 -1.84 14.65 -10.41
N HIS A 366 -2.29 13.42 -10.59
CA HIS A 366 -3.55 13.12 -11.26
C HIS A 366 -4.78 13.40 -10.37
N LEU A 367 -4.60 13.46 -9.05
CA LEU A 367 -5.64 13.70 -8.07
C LEU A 367 -5.75 15.19 -7.76
N VAL A 368 -6.99 15.68 -7.72
CA VAL A 368 -7.34 16.98 -7.12
C VAL A 368 -8.31 16.69 -6.00
N CYS A 369 -7.98 17.10 -4.80
CA CYS A 369 -8.63 16.68 -3.56
C CYS A 369 -9.28 17.86 -2.85
N VAL A 370 -10.30 17.56 -2.04
CA VAL A 370 -10.83 18.49 -1.04
C VAL A 370 -9.75 18.75 0.02
N ALA A 371 -9.43 20.02 0.26
CA ALA A 371 -8.34 20.40 1.14
C ALA A 371 -8.66 21.65 1.98
N THR A 372 -7.95 21.78 3.08
CA THR A 372 -8.02 22.88 4.05
C THR A 372 -6.66 23.53 4.21
N ILE A 373 -6.64 24.85 4.35
CA ILE A 373 -5.43 25.58 4.71
C ILE A 373 -5.18 25.40 6.21
N ALA A 374 -4.21 24.54 6.54
CA ALA A 374 -3.83 24.23 7.92
C ALA A 374 -2.95 25.32 8.53
N ASN A 375 -2.12 25.97 7.72
CA ASN A 375 -1.26 27.04 8.19
C ASN A 375 -0.94 28.06 7.09
N VAL A 376 -0.61 29.28 7.51
CA VAL A 376 -0.27 30.39 6.62
C VAL A 376 0.96 31.09 7.20
N PHE A 377 2.06 31.08 6.45
CA PHE A 377 3.31 31.73 6.83
C PHE A 377 3.83 32.55 5.66
N ASP A 378 3.56 33.85 5.70
CA ASP A 378 3.96 34.79 4.66
C ASP A 378 3.50 34.32 3.26
N GLY A 379 4.38 34.18 2.28
CA GLY A 379 4.07 33.66 0.94
C GLY A 379 3.83 32.14 0.88
N LEU A 380 4.02 31.39 1.97
CA LEU A 380 3.88 29.93 2.02
C LEU A 380 2.60 29.53 2.76
N ILE A 381 1.92 28.50 2.25
CA ILE A 381 0.75 27.90 2.89
C ILE A 381 0.99 26.40 3.15
N ARG A 382 0.38 25.90 4.23
CA ARG A 382 0.33 24.47 4.53
C ARG A 382 -1.05 23.95 4.19
N VAL A 383 -1.11 23.01 3.26
CA VAL A 383 -2.37 22.44 2.76
C VAL A 383 -2.55 21.05 3.38
N HIS A 384 -3.70 20.86 4.02
CA HIS A 384 -4.16 19.60 4.60
C HIS A 384 -5.24 18.99 3.71
N PHE A 385 -5.17 17.69 3.45
CA PHE A 385 -6.17 16.97 2.65
C PHE A 385 -7.24 16.38 3.56
N ASP A 386 -8.49 16.79 3.38
CA ASP A 386 -9.54 16.50 4.36
C ASP A 386 -9.81 14.99 4.49
N GLY A 387 -9.79 14.50 5.73
CA GLY A 387 -9.98 13.07 6.04
C GLY A 387 -8.71 12.22 5.93
N TRP A 388 -7.56 12.83 5.60
CA TRP A 388 -6.24 12.21 5.63
C TRP A 388 -5.44 12.69 6.84
N ASP A 389 -4.41 11.94 7.22
CA ASP A 389 -3.56 12.28 8.36
C ASP A 389 -2.66 13.49 8.06
N ASP A 390 -2.22 14.21 9.09
CA ASP A 390 -1.37 15.41 8.96
C ASP A 390 0.00 15.12 8.31
N ASP A 391 0.41 13.85 8.25
CA ASP A 391 1.63 13.39 7.58
C ASP A 391 1.57 13.62 6.05
N TYR A 392 0.37 13.77 5.47
CA TYR A 392 0.15 14.08 4.06
C TYR A 392 0.08 15.58 3.75
N GLU A 393 0.21 16.44 4.75
CA GLU A 393 0.17 17.89 4.55
C GLU A 393 1.33 18.37 3.66
N GLN A 394 1.08 19.34 2.79
CA GLN A 394 2.06 19.81 1.81
C GLN A 394 2.34 21.30 1.99
N TRP A 395 3.61 21.69 1.98
CA TRP A 395 4.03 23.08 1.87
C TRP A 395 3.95 23.54 0.43
N ILE A 396 3.18 24.59 0.18
CA ILE A 396 2.90 25.09 -1.16
C ILE A 396 3.02 26.62 -1.16
N ASP A 397 3.57 27.18 -2.24
CA ASP A 397 3.57 28.63 -2.48
C ASP A 397 2.13 29.17 -2.65
N CYS A 398 1.82 30.34 -2.11
CA CYS A 398 0.47 30.91 -2.20
C CYS A 398 0.10 31.30 -3.64
N GLU A 399 1.08 31.51 -4.54
CA GLU A 399 0.88 31.73 -5.98
C GLU A 399 0.95 30.43 -6.81
N SER A 400 0.98 29.26 -6.16
CA SER A 400 1.10 27.97 -6.82
C SER A 400 -0.05 27.69 -7.78
N THR A 401 0.27 27.07 -8.92
CA THR A 401 -0.72 26.63 -9.91
C THR A 401 -1.37 25.29 -9.59
N ASN A 402 -1.12 24.76 -8.39
CA ASN A 402 -1.60 23.47 -7.90
C ASN A 402 -2.71 23.61 -6.84
N ILE A 403 -3.16 24.84 -6.56
CA ILE A 403 -4.31 25.13 -5.71
C ILE A 403 -5.36 25.86 -6.52
N TYR A 404 -6.63 25.50 -6.29
CA TYR A 404 -7.77 25.99 -7.05
C TYR A 404 -8.91 26.43 -6.10
N PRO A 405 -9.72 27.43 -6.51
CA PRO A 405 -10.93 27.78 -5.77
C PRO A 405 -11.95 26.63 -5.79
N ILE A 406 -12.81 26.58 -4.77
CA ILE A 406 -13.94 25.64 -4.72
C ILE A 406 -14.80 25.76 -5.99
N GLY A 407 -15.18 24.62 -6.58
CA GLY A 407 -15.99 24.56 -7.80
C GLY A 407 -15.16 24.66 -9.10
N TRP A 408 -13.82 24.63 -9.01
CA TRP A 408 -12.96 24.61 -10.19
C TRP A 408 -13.08 23.27 -10.94
N CYS A 409 -13.05 22.13 -10.23
CA CYS A 409 -13.21 20.81 -10.83
C CYS A 409 -14.54 20.70 -11.60
N GLU A 410 -15.64 21.18 -11.01
CA GLU A 410 -16.95 21.23 -11.66
C GLU A 410 -16.93 22.13 -12.91
N LEU A 411 -16.28 23.30 -12.84
CA LEU A 411 -16.16 24.23 -13.95
C LEU A 411 -15.41 23.62 -15.14
N VAL A 412 -14.27 22.98 -14.90
CA VAL A 412 -13.41 22.47 -15.97
C VAL A 412 -13.72 21.02 -16.36
N GLY A 413 -14.63 20.36 -15.65
CA GLY A 413 -14.95 18.94 -15.83
C GLY A 413 -13.82 18.00 -15.38
N TYR A 414 -13.05 18.41 -14.36
CA TYR A 414 -12.03 17.57 -13.73
C TYR A 414 -12.64 16.81 -12.55
N ARG A 415 -12.10 15.61 -12.24
CA ARG A 415 -12.59 14.81 -11.11
C ARG A 415 -12.04 15.35 -9.79
N LEU A 416 -12.93 15.66 -8.86
CA LEU A 416 -12.58 16.01 -7.48
C LEU A 416 -12.67 14.76 -6.60
N GLU A 417 -11.61 14.47 -5.86
CA GLU A 417 -11.61 13.41 -4.86
C GLU A 417 -12.24 13.90 -3.54
N PRO A 418 -13.25 13.17 -3.02
CA PRO A 418 -13.93 13.54 -1.78
C PRO A 418 -13.07 13.25 -0.54
N PRO A 419 -13.45 13.79 0.65
CA PRO A 419 -12.82 13.42 1.91
C PRO A 419 -13.00 11.92 2.20
N LYS A 420 -11.97 11.28 2.76
CA LYS A 420 -11.94 9.82 3.05
C LYS A 420 -13.12 9.31 3.88
N GLN A 421 -13.67 10.13 4.77
CA GLN A 421 -14.84 9.77 5.59
C GLN A 421 -16.13 9.70 4.76
N ALA A 422 -16.27 10.55 3.74
CA ALA A 422 -17.42 10.55 2.83
C ALA A 422 -17.41 9.33 1.89
N GLU A 423 -16.24 8.79 1.54
CA GLU A 423 -16.11 7.55 0.77
C GLU A 423 -16.70 6.35 1.53
N GLN A 424 -16.36 6.21 2.82
CA GLN A 424 -16.83 5.10 3.66
C GLN A 424 -18.35 5.14 3.90
N GLU A 425 -18.94 6.34 3.99
CA GLU A 425 -20.40 6.50 4.10
C GLU A 425 -21.13 6.18 2.79
N ASN A 426 -20.52 6.53 1.64
CA ASN A 426 -21.07 6.19 0.33
C ASN A 426 -21.00 4.67 0.06
N GLU A 427 -19.94 4.00 0.47
CA GLU A 427 -19.82 2.53 0.38
C GLU A 427 -20.86 1.82 1.27
N LYS A 428 -21.08 2.30 2.50
CA LYS A 428 -22.12 1.76 3.40
C LYS A 428 -23.53 1.96 2.84
N LYS A 429 -23.84 3.13 2.27
CA LYS A 429 -25.15 3.39 1.64
C LYS A 429 -25.38 2.48 0.42
N MET A 430 -24.34 2.25 -0.40
CA MET A 430 -24.41 1.32 -1.54
C MET A 430 -24.67 -0.13 -1.12
N SER A 431 -24.04 -0.61 -0.04
CA SER A 431 -24.28 -1.98 0.44
C SER A 431 -25.70 -2.14 1.00
N THR A 432 -26.20 -1.12 1.69
CA THR A 432 -27.54 -1.13 2.29
C THR A 432 -28.64 -1.11 1.23
N ASP A 433 -28.48 -0.32 0.17
CA ASP A 433 -29.42 -0.27 -0.96
C ASP A 433 -29.40 -1.56 -1.80
N ALA A 434 -28.25 -2.22 -1.92
CA ALA A 434 -28.14 -3.53 -2.58
C ALA A 434 -28.87 -4.64 -1.80
N GLU A 435 -28.78 -4.63 -0.47
CA GLU A 435 -29.51 -5.56 0.41
C GLU A 435 -31.02 -5.32 0.41
N LEU A 436 -31.46 -4.06 0.32
CA LEU A 436 -32.87 -3.69 0.21
C LEU A 436 -33.50 -4.11 -1.13
N ARG A 437 -32.75 -4.00 -2.24
CA ARG A 437 -33.21 -4.45 -3.57
C ARG A 437 -33.36 -5.97 -3.70
N GLN A 438 -32.59 -6.75 -2.93
CA GLN A 438 -32.75 -8.22 -2.88
C GLN A 438 -33.96 -8.66 -2.05
N ARG A 439 -34.45 -7.84 -1.11
CA ARG A 439 -35.56 -8.20 -0.21
C ARG A 439 -36.95 -7.91 -0.76
N VAL A 440 -37.08 -7.02 -1.76
CA VAL A 440 -38.37 -6.63 -2.33
C VAL A 440 -38.49 -7.20 -3.75
N GLY A 441 -38.83 -8.48 -3.85
CA GLY A 441 -39.11 -9.12 -5.13
C GLY A 441 -40.45 -8.65 -5.70
N VAL A 442 -40.43 -7.83 -6.74
CA VAL A 442 -41.62 -7.47 -7.54
C VAL A 442 -41.26 -7.49 -9.02
N ASP A 443 -41.79 -8.51 -9.72
CA ASP A 443 -41.84 -8.63 -11.19
C ASP A 443 -43.10 -7.96 -11.74
N TYR A 444 -43.02 -7.25 -12.87
CA TYR A 444 -44.11 -7.02 -13.85
C TYR A 444 -43.56 -6.47 -15.20
N PRO A 445 -44.29 -6.53 -16.33
CA PRO A 445 -43.80 -6.89 -17.66
C PRO A 445 -43.80 -5.69 -18.64
N PRO A 446 -43.39 -5.85 -19.91
CA PRO A 446 -43.05 -4.71 -20.77
C PRO A 446 -44.25 -4.17 -21.55
N SER A 447 -44.36 -2.85 -21.65
CA SER A 447 -45.14 -2.20 -22.71
C SER A 447 -44.39 -1.01 -23.32
N VAL A 448 -44.46 -0.98 -24.64
CA VAL A 448 -43.67 -0.19 -25.59
C VAL A 448 -44.50 1.02 -26.03
N HIS A 449 -43.91 2.22 -26.07
CA HIS A 449 -44.02 3.09 -27.25
C HIS A 449 -42.86 4.09 -27.36
N LYS A 450 -42.30 4.10 -28.58
CA LYS A 450 -41.11 4.79 -29.07
C LYS A 450 -41.35 6.27 -29.36
N SER A 451 -40.31 7.09 -29.23
CA SER A 451 -39.92 8.04 -30.29
C SER A 451 -38.39 8.15 -30.37
N ASN A 452 -37.91 8.26 -31.61
CA ASN A 452 -36.56 7.94 -32.08
C ASN A 452 -35.48 8.97 -31.74
N THR A 453 -34.33 8.47 -31.26
CA THR A 453 -33.00 8.79 -31.79
C THR A 453 -32.09 7.58 -31.57
N GLN A 454 -31.54 7.03 -32.66
CA GLN A 454 -30.89 5.71 -32.66
C GLN A 454 -29.47 5.71 -32.06
N PRO A 455 -29.09 4.61 -31.38
CA PRO A 455 -27.79 4.40 -30.73
C PRO A 455 -26.81 3.59 -31.62
N ILE A 456 -25.51 3.71 -31.35
CA ILE A 456 -24.49 2.76 -31.84
C ILE A 456 -24.13 1.82 -30.69
N SER A 457 -24.25 0.53 -30.98
CA SER A 457 -24.39 -0.62 -30.11
C SER A 457 -23.09 -1.13 -29.47
N ASP A 458 -23.20 -1.51 -28.19
CA ASP A 458 -22.39 -2.54 -27.53
C ASP A 458 -22.60 -3.93 -28.15
N VAL A 459 -21.53 -4.72 -28.27
CA VAL A 459 -21.55 -6.19 -28.13
C VAL A 459 -20.12 -6.71 -27.82
N PRO A 460 -19.90 -7.94 -27.31
CA PRO A 460 -19.91 -8.28 -25.89
C PRO A 460 -18.59 -8.94 -25.42
N PHE A 461 -18.49 -9.11 -24.10
CA PHE A 461 -17.53 -9.93 -23.39
C PHE A 461 -17.74 -11.44 -23.65
N VAL A 462 -16.79 -12.11 -24.30
CA VAL A 462 -16.61 -13.58 -24.35
C VAL A 462 -15.12 -13.94 -24.48
N LEU A 463 -14.63 -14.80 -23.58
CA LEU A 463 -13.34 -15.51 -23.67
C LEU A 463 -13.37 -16.58 -24.79
N PRO A 464 -12.29 -16.76 -25.55
CA PRO A 464 -11.79 -18.12 -25.70
C PRO A 464 -10.25 -18.30 -25.76
N THR A 465 -9.88 -19.44 -25.22
CA THR A 465 -8.65 -20.24 -25.32
C THR A 465 -8.25 -20.68 -26.74
N GLN A 466 -6.93 -20.87 -26.92
CA GLN A 466 -6.20 -21.81 -27.80
C GLN A 466 -6.42 -21.73 -29.33
N TYR A 467 -5.33 -21.57 -30.12
CA TYR A 467 -4.66 -22.65 -30.88
C TYR A 467 -3.69 -22.12 -31.98
N THR A 468 -2.49 -22.72 -31.98
CA THR A 468 -1.60 -23.09 -33.12
C THR A 468 -1.11 -22.10 -34.19
N SER A 469 0.22 -21.95 -34.21
CA SER A 469 1.18 -22.16 -35.31
C SER A 469 0.73 -21.98 -36.78
N LEU A 470 1.49 -21.20 -37.56
CA LEU A 470 2.52 -21.72 -38.50
C LEU A 470 3.29 -20.56 -39.18
N ASN A 471 4.64 -20.66 -39.13
CA ASN A 471 5.65 -20.50 -40.20
C ASN A 471 5.55 -19.34 -41.23
N ASN A 472 6.61 -18.74 -41.76
CA ASN A 472 8.06 -18.93 -41.76
C ASN A 472 8.63 -17.74 -42.55
N THR A 473 9.73 -17.12 -42.13
CA THR A 473 10.89 -16.98 -43.03
C THR A 473 12.17 -16.81 -42.24
N LYS A 474 13.11 -17.70 -42.55
CA LYS A 474 14.49 -17.78 -42.06
C LYS A 474 15.29 -16.53 -42.40
N LEU A 475 16.17 -16.11 -41.50
CA LEU A 475 17.62 -16.06 -41.77
C LEU A 475 18.40 -16.10 -40.45
N ARG A 476 19.30 -17.09 -40.33
CA ARG A 476 20.49 -17.18 -39.46
C ARG A 476 21.67 -17.39 -40.44
N PRO A 477 22.96 -17.16 -40.07
CA PRO A 477 23.60 -17.36 -38.76
C PRO A 477 24.43 -16.12 -38.33
N ASP A 478 25.07 -15.97 -37.16
CA ASP A 478 26.02 -16.85 -36.46
C ASP A 478 26.15 -16.49 -34.97
N ILE A 479 26.74 -17.44 -34.24
CA ILE A 479 26.89 -17.52 -32.80
C ILE A 479 28.22 -16.88 -32.35
N GLN A 480 28.18 -15.98 -31.36
CA GLN A 480 29.23 -15.89 -30.34
C GLN A 480 28.67 -15.32 -29.03
N THR A 481 29.00 -16.03 -27.96
CA THR A 481 28.53 -15.92 -26.58
C THR A 481 29.29 -14.86 -25.80
N THR A 482 28.59 -13.94 -25.12
CA THR A 482 29.04 -13.30 -23.88
C THR A 482 27.86 -12.96 -22.97
N GLU A 483 28.14 -13.08 -21.68
CA GLU A 483 27.27 -13.24 -20.50
C GLU A 483 26.41 -12.01 -20.09
N ASP A 484 25.26 -12.33 -19.49
CA ASP A 484 24.50 -11.58 -18.45
C ASP A 484 24.31 -10.05 -18.61
N GLU A 485 23.24 -9.64 -19.30
CA GLU A 485 22.59 -8.34 -19.08
C GLU A 485 21.26 -8.54 -18.33
N ASP A 486 21.23 -8.08 -17.08
CA ASP A 486 20.05 -8.02 -16.23
C ASP A 486 19.07 -6.93 -16.73
N ILE A 487 17.81 -7.33 -16.81
CA ILE A 487 16.66 -6.55 -17.29
C ILE A 487 16.32 -5.43 -16.30
N GLU A 488 16.35 -4.18 -16.78
CA GLU A 488 15.86 -2.94 -16.13
C GLU A 488 14.32 -2.89 -16.02
N GLY A 489 13.81 -2.15 -15.01
CA GLY A 489 12.53 -1.42 -15.14
C GLY A 489 11.41 -1.67 -14.11
N LEU A 490 11.68 -1.62 -12.80
CA LEU A 490 10.69 -1.27 -11.75
C LEU A 490 11.34 -0.23 -10.81
N PRO A 491 10.62 0.81 -10.34
CA PRO A 491 11.23 1.91 -9.58
C PRO A 491 11.81 1.43 -8.25
N SER A 492 13.10 1.65 -8.05
CA SER A 492 13.84 1.35 -6.84
C SER A 492 13.54 2.39 -5.77
N HIS A 493 12.83 1.97 -4.72
CA HIS A 493 12.85 2.67 -3.45
C HIS A 493 14.19 2.50 -2.73
N PRO A 494 14.63 3.51 -1.97
CA PRO A 494 15.99 3.65 -1.48
C PRO A 494 16.35 2.52 -0.52
N SER A 495 17.56 2.02 -0.72
CA SER A 495 18.22 1.05 0.15
C SER A 495 18.54 1.68 1.50
N GLY A 496 17.52 1.88 2.33
CA GLY A 496 17.67 1.83 3.77
C GLY A 496 17.84 0.36 4.14
N ALA A 497 19.05 -0.17 4.00
CA ALA A 497 19.42 -1.33 4.77
C ALA A 497 19.15 -0.96 6.24
N LEU A 498 18.18 -1.64 6.85
CA LEU A 498 17.93 -1.56 8.28
C LEU A 498 19.29 -1.71 8.97
N PRO A 499 19.70 -0.81 9.88
CA PRO A 499 20.83 -1.09 10.75
C PRO A 499 20.43 -2.36 11.51
N SER A 500 21.12 -3.46 11.23
CA SER A 500 21.11 -4.60 12.13
C SER A 500 21.51 -4.06 13.50
N GLU A 501 20.65 -4.26 14.50
CA GLU A 501 21.10 -4.24 15.90
C GLU A 501 22.04 -5.42 16.10
N ASP A 502 23.24 -5.30 15.53
CA ASP A 502 24.43 -6.13 15.79
C ASP A 502 25.75 -5.37 15.54
N ASP A 503 25.74 -4.06 15.22
CA ASP A 503 26.98 -3.26 15.08
C ASP A 503 27.68 -2.91 16.42
N THR A 504 27.28 -3.56 17.52
CA THR A 504 28.06 -3.60 18.76
C THR A 504 28.46 -5.01 19.18
N SER A 505 28.21 -6.05 18.37
CA SER A 505 28.86 -7.33 18.56
C SER A 505 30.13 -7.39 17.72
N THR A 506 31.25 -7.65 18.38
CA THR A 506 32.52 -8.07 17.77
C THR A 506 32.26 -8.96 16.54
N PRO A 507 32.92 -8.72 15.39
CA PRO A 507 32.70 -9.54 14.20
C PRO A 507 32.87 -11.00 14.57
N ASN A 508 31.82 -11.80 14.32
CA ASN A 508 31.79 -13.21 14.68
C ASN A 508 33.08 -13.88 14.16
N PRO A 509 33.97 -14.39 15.04
CA PRO A 509 35.30 -14.87 14.65
C PRO A 509 35.25 -15.97 13.58
N TYR A 510 34.12 -16.67 13.48
CA TYR A 510 33.85 -17.67 12.45
C TYR A 510 33.71 -17.11 11.03
N MET A 511 33.10 -15.93 10.85
CA MET A 511 32.95 -15.31 9.52
C MET A 511 34.31 -14.85 8.97
N LYS A 512 35.15 -14.28 9.83
CA LYS A 512 36.51 -13.89 9.46
C LYS A 512 37.38 -15.08 9.05
N TYR A 513 37.23 -16.22 9.72
CA TYR A 513 37.96 -17.46 9.38
C TYR A 513 37.47 -18.09 8.06
N LEU A 514 36.17 -18.09 7.81
CA LEU A 514 35.58 -18.56 6.54
C LEU A 514 35.93 -17.63 5.36
N ASP A 515 35.98 -16.32 5.59
CA ASP A 515 36.36 -15.33 4.59
C ASP A 515 37.83 -15.47 4.17
N ASP A 516 38.73 -15.75 5.11
CA ASP A 516 40.14 -16.06 4.82
C ASP A 516 40.28 -17.35 4.00
N LEU A 517 39.52 -18.40 4.34
CA LEU A 517 39.58 -19.71 3.69
C LEU A 517 38.99 -19.72 2.27
N LEU A 518 37.99 -18.86 2.01
CA LEU A 518 37.26 -18.78 0.74
C LEU A 518 37.69 -17.60 -0.16
N SER A 519 38.75 -16.89 0.23
CA SER A 519 39.29 -15.72 -0.47
C SER A 519 39.77 -16.01 -1.91
N THR A 520 40.06 -17.28 -2.23
CA THR A 520 40.53 -17.75 -3.53
C THR A 520 39.41 -18.05 -4.54
N LEU A 521 38.14 -18.03 -4.11
CA LEU A 521 36.98 -18.34 -4.95
C LEU A 521 36.27 -17.06 -5.40
N GLY A 522 35.85 -17.02 -6.67
CA GLY A 522 35.04 -15.92 -7.20
C GLY A 522 33.72 -15.72 -6.43
N PRO A 523 33.15 -14.50 -6.40
CA PRO A 523 32.03 -14.13 -5.53
C PRO A 523 30.74 -14.95 -5.75
N ARG A 524 30.50 -15.42 -6.98
CA ARG A 524 29.38 -16.32 -7.31
C ARG A 524 29.54 -17.70 -6.66
N TRP A 525 30.73 -18.30 -6.77
CA TRP A 525 31.04 -19.61 -6.21
C TRP A 525 31.12 -19.59 -4.68
N ARG A 526 31.62 -18.49 -4.11
CA ARG A 526 31.64 -18.27 -2.65
C ARG A 526 30.24 -18.38 -2.03
N ASN A 527 29.25 -17.69 -2.59
CA ASN A 527 27.87 -17.74 -2.10
C ASN A 527 27.22 -19.12 -2.27
N TYR A 528 27.55 -19.83 -3.35
CA TYR A 528 27.06 -21.19 -3.58
C TYR A 528 27.61 -22.18 -2.54
N VAL A 529 28.93 -22.11 -2.27
CA VAL A 529 29.59 -22.96 -1.28
C VAL A 529 29.08 -22.68 0.14
N ILE A 530 28.97 -21.41 0.54
CA ILE A 530 28.42 -21.03 1.85
C ILE A 530 27.00 -21.60 2.00
N ARG A 531 26.15 -21.45 0.99
CA ARG A 531 24.78 -22.00 1.01
C ARG A 531 24.77 -23.53 1.12
N GLY A 532 25.62 -24.21 0.36
CA GLY A 532 25.73 -25.67 0.38
C GLY A 532 26.19 -26.20 1.74
N VAL A 533 27.23 -25.61 2.34
CA VAL A 533 27.76 -26.01 3.65
C VAL A 533 26.72 -25.80 4.75
N PHE A 534 26.13 -24.60 4.83
CA PHE A 534 25.10 -24.33 5.85
C PHE A 534 23.84 -25.17 5.63
N SER A 535 23.47 -25.50 4.39
CA SER A 535 22.38 -26.45 4.12
C SER A 535 22.69 -27.85 4.65
N ALA A 536 23.91 -28.36 4.43
CA ALA A 536 24.32 -29.66 4.96
C ALA A 536 24.33 -29.68 6.50
N VAL A 537 24.81 -28.60 7.12
CA VAL A 537 24.80 -28.43 8.58
C VAL A 537 23.36 -28.41 9.12
N MET A 538 22.45 -27.67 8.49
CA MET A 538 21.05 -27.61 8.89
C MET A 538 20.36 -28.98 8.76
N ILE A 539 20.57 -29.70 7.66
CA ILE A 539 20.02 -31.04 7.45
C ILE A 539 20.56 -32.02 8.51
N GLY A 540 21.88 -31.99 8.77
CA GLY A 540 22.50 -32.84 9.79
C GLY A 540 22.00 -32.54 11.21
N ALA A 541 21.86 -31.25 11.55
CA ALA A 541 21.30 -30.82 12.83
C ALA A 541 19.84 -31.25 12.99
N PHE A 542 19.02 -31.09 11.94
CA PHE A 542 17.62 -31.48 11.97
C PHE A 542 17.45 -33.00 12.07
N ALA A 543 18.24 -33.78 11.33
CA ALA A 543 18.25 -35.25 11.45
C ALA A 543 18.61 -35.71 12.87
N LYS A 544 19.59 -35.05 13.50
CA LYS A 544 19.94 -35.31 14.91
C LYS A 544 18.78 -34.99 15.85
N VAL A 545 18.08 -33.87 15.67
CA VAL A 545 16.91 -33.51 16.48
C VAL A 545 15.78 -34.53 16.31
N ILE A 546 15.49 -34.97 15.09
CA ILE A 546 14.48 -36.00 14.83
C ILE A 546 14.82 -37.30 15.56
N SER A 547 16.09 -37.71 15.57
CA SER A 547 16.53 -38.93 16.26
C SER A 547 16.35 -38.89 17.78
N MET A 548 16.23 -37.69 18.38
CA MET A 548 15.98 -37.50 19.81
C MET A 548 14.49 -37.63 20.19
N GLY A 549 13.60 -37.78 19.20
CA GLY A 549 12.18 -38.06 19.42
C GLY A 549 11.26 -36.84 19.42
N PRO A 550 9.94 -37.08 19.51
CA PRO A 550 8.90 -36.08 19.23
C PRO A 550 8.90 -34.89 20.19
N LEU A 551 9.27 -35.06 21.47
CA LEU A 551 9.32 -33.95 22.44
C LEU A 551 10.39 -32.91 22.09
N VAL A 552 11.56 -33.36 21.63
CA VAL A 552 12.65 -32.44 21.25
C VAL A 552 12.28 -31.70 19.96
N VAL A 553 11.59 -32.36 19.03
CA VAL A 553 11.04 -31.72 17.84
C VAL A 553 9.97 -30.68 18.21
N SER A 554 9.08 -30.98 19.16
CA SER A 554 8.10 -30.02 19.68
C SER A 554 8.75 -28.80 20.34
N LEU A 555 9.84 -29.00 21.09
CA LEU A 555 10.63 -27.89 21.66
C LEU A 555 11.29 -27.06 20.55
N LEU A 556 11.81 -27.70 19.49
CA LEU A 556 12.35 -26.99 18.34
C LEU A 556 11.28 -26.10 17.67
N VAL A 557 10.05 -26.60 17.50
CA VAL A 557 8.93 -25.80 16.96
C VAL A 557 8.67 -24.57 17.84
N LEU A 558 8.69 -24.71 19.17
CA LEU A 558 8.53 -23.59 20.10
C LEU A 558 9.68 -22.58 19.97
N ILE A 559 10.93 -23.04 19.85
CA ILE A 559 12.10 -22.16 19.67
C ILE A 559 11.99 -21.38 18.35
N VAL A 560 11.63 -22.06 17.25
CA VAL A 560 11.41 -21.43 15.95
C VAL A 560 10.28 -20.40 16.04
N GLN A 561 9.18 -20.72 16.70
CA GLN A 561 8.05 -19.81 16.92
C GLN A 561 8.50 -18.51 17.61
N ILE A 562 9.26 -18.62 18.70
CA ILE A 562 9.79 -17.47 19.44
C ILE A 562 10.72 -16.63 18.56
N LYS A 563 11.59 -17.28 17.77
CA LYS A 563 12.50 -16.58 16.84
C LYS A 563 11.75 -15.86 15.71
N CYS A 564 10.75 -16.50 15.10
CA CYS A 564 9.89 -15.85 14.12
C CYS A 564 9.16 -14.65 14.71
N PHE A 565 8.60 -14.78 15.93
CA PHE A 565 7.93 -13.67 16.61
C PHE A 565 8.89 -12.51 16.89
N GLN A 566 10.11 -12.81 17.34
CA GLN A 566 11.15 -11.81 17.56
C GLN A 566 11.46 -11.03 16.27
N GLU A 567 11.65 -11.72 15.14
CA GLU A 567 11.93 -11.09 13.84
C GLU A 567 10.77 -10.16 13.39
N ILE A 568 9.51 -10.64 13.47
CA ILE A 568 8.33 -9.86 13.05
C ILE A 568 8.10 -8.64 13.94
N ILE A 569 8.18 -8.78 15.27
CA ILE A 569 7.99 -7.66 16.20
C ILE A 569 9.12 -6.64 16.08
N ASN A 570 10.35 -7.07 15.79
CA ASN A 570 11.47 -6.15 15.62
C ASN A 570 11.27 -5.24 14.39
N ILE A 571 10.72 -5.76 13.28
CA ILE A 571 10.37 -4.95 12.12
C ILE A 571 9.34 -3.87 12.51
N GLY A 572 8.26 -4.28 13.17
CA GLY A 572 7.26 -3.33 13.68
C GLY A 572 7.89 -2.28 14.58
N TYR A 573 8.79 -2.68 15.48
CA TYR A 573 9.50 -1.72 16.33
C TYR A 573 10.38 -0.75 15.55
N ILE A 574 11.15 -1.21 14.57
CA ILE A 574 12.03 -0.35 13.77
C ILE A 574 11.22 0.68 12.98
N VAL A 575 10.09 0.28 12.39
CA VAL A 575 9.19 1.18 11.66
C VAL A 575 8.66 2.31 12.55
N TYR A 576 8.43 2.05 13.84
CA TYR A 576 7.88 3.02 14.79
C TYR A 576 8.90 3.56 15.80
N LYS A 577 10.21 3.32 15.59
CA LYS A 577 11.31 3.64 16.52
C LYS A 577 11.45 5.15 16.80
N SER A 578 11.03 6.00 15.86
CA SER A 578 11.12 7.46 15.96
C SER A 578 10.28 8.08 17.10
N HIS A 579 9.35 7.33 17.71
CA HIS A 579 8.33 7.89 18.61
C HIS A 579 8.51 7.57 20.10
N ASN A 580 9.62 6.93 20.53
CA ASN A 580 9.93 6.62 21.94
C ASN A 580 8.72 6.10 22.76
N LEU A 581 8.04 5.07 22.23
CA LEU A 581 6.89 4.45 22.88
C LEU A 581 7.34 3.61 24.09
N PRO A 582 6.95 3.96 25.33
CA PRO A 582 7.36 3.19 26.49
C PRO A 582 6.62 1.84 26.53
N TRP A 583 7.29 0.80 27.03
CA TRP A 583 6.71 -0.53 27.33
C TRP A 583 6.24 -1.39 26.15
N PHE A 584 6.27 -0.92 24.90
CA PHE A 584 5.75 -1.70 23.75
C PHE A 584 6.41 -3.10 23.61
N ARG A 585 7.75 -3.16 23.70
CA ARG A 585 8.48 -4.45 23.61
C ARG A 585 8.06 -5.37 24.75
N THR A 586 8.10 -4.87 25.99
CA THR A 586 7.73 -5.63 27.19
C THR A 586 6.31 -6.19 27.10
N LEU A 587 5.37 -5.36 26.64
CA LEU A 587 3.97 -5.74 26.50
C LEU A 587 3.76 -6.78 25.38
N SER A 588 4.49 -6.67 24.27
CA SER A 588 4.42 -7.66 23.19
C SER A 588 4.96 -9.02 23.62
N TRP A 589 6.08 -9.04 24.36
CA TRP A 589 6.61 -10.27 24.97
C TRP A 589 5.69 -10.86 26.05
N TYR A 590 5.00 -10.00 26.81
CA TYR A 590 3.99 -10.43 27.77
C TYR A 590 2.83 -11.16 27.07
N PHE A 591 2.27 -10.60 25.99
CA PHE A 591 1.20 -11.26 25.25
C PHE A 591 1.66 -12.56 24.58
N LEU A 592 2.92 -12.66 24.14
CA LEU A 592 3.49 -13.93 23.69
C LEU A 592 3.48 -14.97 24.80
N PHE A 593 4.01 -14.64 25.98
CA PHE A 593 4.05 -15.56 27.11
C PHE A 593 2.65 -16.01 27.53
N THR A 594 1.70 -15.07 27.64
CA THR A 594 0.31 -15.37 27.98
C THR A 594 -0.36 -16.28 26.94
N SER A 595 -0.14 -16.02 25.65
CA SER A 595 -0.68 -16.87 24.57
C SER A 595 -0.07 -18.27 24.60
N ASN A 596 1.24 -18.36 24.77
CA ASN A 596 1.95 -19.64 24.87
C ASN A 596 1.50 -20.43 26.08
N TYR A 597 1.31 -19.78 27.24
CA TYR A 597 0.76 -20.42 28.42
C TYR A 597 -0.61 -21.05 28.10
N TYR A 598 -1.53 -20.30 27.51
CA TYR A 598 -2.86 -20.82 27.16
C TYR A 598 -2.79 -22.03 26.22
N PHE A 599 -2.18 -21.89 25.03
CA PHE A 599 -2.19 -22.91 23.98
C PHE A 599 -1.34 -24.15 24.32
N TYR A 600 -0.10 -23.94 24.80
CA TYR A 600 0.77 -25.06 25.16
C TYR A 600 0.38 -25.69 26.48
N GLY A 601 -0.17 -24.90 27.43
CA GLY A 601 -0.73 -25.42 28.66
C GLY A 601 -1.90 -26.38 28.40
N GLU A 602 -2.86 -26.02 27.54
CA GLU A 602 -3.95 -26.94 27.16
C GLU A 602 -3.41 -28.22 26.51
N SER A 603 -2.38 -28.11 25.66
CA SER A 603 -1.75 -29.29 25.04
C SER A 603 -1.07 -30.19 26.09
N LEU A 604 -0.30 -29.60 26.99
CA LEU A 604 0.37 -30.34 28.07
C LEU A 604 -0.63 -30.99 29.02
N ILE A 605 -1.73 -30.30 29.36
CA ILE A 605 -2.79 -30.85 30.20
C ILE A 605 -3.50 -32.00 29.47
N HIS A 606 -3.75 -31.87 28.17
CA HIS A 606 -4.37 -32.92 27.38
C HIS A 606 -3.53 -34.21 27.30
N TYR A 607 -2.20 -34.10 27.14
CA TYR A 607 -1.31 -35.27 27.01
C TYR A 607 -0.71 -35.77 28.33
N PHE A 608 -0.47 -34.89 29.30
CA PHE A 608 0.24 -35.18 30.55
C PHE A 608 -0.58 -34.86 31.81
N GLY A 609 -1.87 -34.53 31.67
CA GLY A 609 -2.73 -34.09 32.77
C GLY A 609 -2.72 -35.02 33.98
N PHE A 610 -2.75 -36.34 33.75
CA PHE A 610 -2.68 -37.33 34.84
C PHE A 610 -1.38 -37.27 35.64
N MET A 611 -0.22 -37.13 34.98
CA MET A 611 1.07 -36.98 35.64
C MET A 611 1.13 -35.67 36.45
N MET A 612 0.67 -34.57 35.86
CA MET A 612 0.73 -33.26 36.51
C MET A 612 -0.23 -33.15 37.69
N ASN A 613 -1.38 -33.82 37.64
CA ASN A 613 -2.38 -33.81 38.72
C ASN A 613 -1.95 -34.61 39.95
N LYS A 614 -0.97 -35.53 39.83
CA LYS A 614 -0.35 -36.22 40.97
C LYS A 614 0.57 -35.33 41.80
N ASN A 615 1.04 -34.20 41.26
CA ASN A 615 1.92 -33.29 41.96
C ASN A 615 1.11 -32.13 42.59
N ASN A 616 1.03 -32.10 43.93
CA ASN A 616 0.31 -31.07 44.68
C ASN A 616 0.71 -29.63 44.32
N PHE A 617 1.95 -29.40 43.87
CA PHE A 617 2.42 -28.07 43.46
C PHE A 617 1.84 -27.62 42.10
N LEU A 618 1.71 -28.54 41.13
CA LEU A 618 1.24 -28.21 39.78
C LEU A 618 -0.29 -28.23 39.67
N GLN A 619 -0.96 -28.90 40.62
CA GLN A 619 -2.41 -29.07 40.64
C GLN A 619 -3.21 -27.77 40.47
N PRO A 620 -2.90 -26.63 41.15
CA PRO A 620 -3.66 -25.40 40.96
C PRO A 620 -3.52 -24.82 39.55
N PHE A 621 -2.33 -24.91 38.96
CA PHE A 621 -2.05 -24.40 37.61
C PHE A 621 -2.76 -25.20 36.53
N VAL A 622 -2.91 -26.52 36.74
CA VAL A 622 -3.65 -27.40 35.82
C VAL A 622 -5.16 -27.19 35.97
N SER A 623 -5.67 -27.23 37.19
CA SER A 623 -7.12 -27.14 37.46
C SER A 623 -7.71 -25.78 37.10
N TYR A 624 -6.97 -24.69 37.32
CA TYR A 624 -7.43 -23.33 37.06
C TYR A 624 -6.78 -22.71 35.80
N HIS A 625 -6.18 -23.52 34.93
CA HIS A 625 -5.42 -23.10 33.73
C HIS A 625 -6.14 -22.03 32.90
N ARG A 626 -7.41 -22.28 32.55
CA ARG A 626 -8.24 -21.37 31.74
C ARG A 626 -8.50 -20.04 32.43
N MET A 627 -8.78 -20.08 33.74
CA MET A 627 -9.03 -18.88 34.54
C MET A 627 -7.76 -18.04 34.69
N ILE A 628 -6.62 -18.68 35.00
CA ILE A 628 -5.32 -18.02 35.09
C ILE A 628 -4.96 -17.36 33.75
N SER A 629 -5.16 -18.06 32.64
CA SER A 629 -4.93 -17.53 31.29
C SER A 629 -5.78 -16.28 31.01
N PHE A 630 -7.07 -16.31 31.37
CA PHE A 630 -7.97 -15.17 31.21
C PHE A 630 -7.54 -13.96 32.06
N LEU A 631 -7.13 -14.21 33.31
CA LEU A 631 -6.63 -13.15 34.21
C LEU A 631 -5.33 -12.53 33.69
N LEU A 632 -4.39 -13.35 33.20
CA LEU A 632 -3.16 -12.87 32.57
C LEU A 632 -3.47 -12.01 31.33
N TYR A 633 -4.35 -12.47 30.44
CA TYR A 633 -4.72 -11.67 29.27
C TYR A 633 -5.37 -10.33 29.65
N THR A 634 -6.30 -10.37 30.61
CA THR A 634 -6.98 -9.17 31.12
C THR A 634 -5.99 -8.20 31.76
N ALA A 635 -5.02 -8.69 32.54
CA ALA A 635 -3.97 -7.86 33.12
C ALA A 635 -3.09 -7.20 32.04
N GLY A 636 -2.74 -7.93 30.98
CA GLY A 636 -2.05 -7.38 29.81
C GLY A 636 -2.86 -6.31 29.08
N PHE A 637 -4.16 -6.54 28.90
CA PHE A 637 -5.08 -5.57 28.28
C PHE A 637 -5.21 -4.30 29.12
N VAL A 638 -5.39 -4.42 30.44
CA VAL A 638 -5.38 -3.26 31.35
C VAL A 638 -4.02 -2.55 31.28
N GLY A 639 -2.91 -3.29 31.28
CA GLY A 639 -1.56 -2.73 31.11
C GLY A 639 -1.40 -1.95 29.79
N PHE A 640 -1.97 -2.45 28.69
CA PHE A 640 -2.03 -1.73 27.42
C PHE A 640 -2.81 -0.42 27.55
N VAL A 641 -4.03 -0.47 28.08
CA VAL A 641 -4.88 0.72 28.26
C VAL A 641 -4.20 1.77 29.14
N LEU A 642 -3.55 1.35 30.22
CA LEU A 642 -2.77 2.24 31.10
C LEU A 642 -1.52 2.82 30.42
N SER A 643 -0.99 2.17 29.38
CA SER A 643 0.16 2.66 28.61
C SER A 643 -0.22 3.69 27.52
N LEU A 644 -1.51 3.95 27.28
CA LEU A 644 -1.98 4.81 26.20
C LEU A 644 -1.58 6.27 26.40
N LYS A 645 -1.05 6.90 25.34
CA LYS A 645 -0.67 8.32 25.30
C LYS A 645 -1.46 9.05 24.22
N LYS A 646 -2.01 10.22 24.56
CA LYS A 646 -2.94 11.00 23.72
C LYS A 646 -2.41 11.34 22.32
N THR A 647 -1.10 11.53 22.18
CA THR A 647 -0.44 11.85 20.91
C THR A 647 -0.19 10.65 20.00
N TYR A 648 -0.34 9.41 20.48
CA TYR A 648 0.09 8.21 19.75
C TYR A 648 -0.96 7.11 19.67
N TYR A 649 -2.26 7.42 19.84
CA TYR A 649 -3.31 6.40 19.86
C TYR A 649 -3.31 5.51 18.61
N LEU A 650 -3.36 6.11 17.41
CA LEU A 650 -3.40 5.33 16.16
C LEU A 650 -2.20 4.39 16.05
N LYS A 651 -1.01 4.87 16.41
CA LYS A 651 0.23 4.07 16.42
C LYS A 651 0.12 2.95 17.46
N GLN A 652 -0.20 3.25 18.71
CA GLN A 652 -0.32 2.23 19.78
C GLN A 652 -1.37 1.16 19.46
N PHE A 653 -2.53 1.52 18.90
CA PHE A 653 -3.54 0.56 18.45
C PHE A 653 -3.08 -0.25 17.22
N THR A 654 -2.36 0.36 16.29
CA THR A 654 -1.77 -0.34 15.13
C THR A 654 -0.74 -1.37 15.60
N LEU A 655 0.15 -1.00 16.51
CA LEU A 655 1.15 -1.90 17.09
C LEU A 655 0.49 -3.01 17.94
N PHE A 656 -0.56 -2.67 18.70
CA PHE A 656 -1.33 -3.66 19.45
C PHE A 656 -2.00 -4.68 18.53
N GLY A 657 -2.64 -4.21 17.45
CA GLY A 657 -3.22 -5.07 16.40
C GLY A 657 -2.16 -5.92 15.70
N TYR A 658 -1.01 -5.33 15.38
CA TYR A 658 0.13 -6.02 14.78
C TYR A 658 0.62 -7.19 15.65
N THR A 659 0.77 -6.97 16.97
CA THR A 659 1.15 -8.02 17.92
C THR A 659 0.09 -9.13 17.95
N HIS A 660 -1.20 -8.81 18.03
CA HIS A 660 -2.27 -9.82 18.12
C HIS A 660 -2.43 -10.63 16.84
N ILE A 661 -2.32 -10.01 15.66
CA ILE A 661 -2.34 -10.72 14.37
C ILE A 661 -1.12 -11.65 14.27
N THR A 662 0.05 -11.19 14.69
CA THR A 662 1.27 -12.01 14.70
C THR A 662 1.12 -13.22 15.62
N LEU A 663 0.56 -13.02 16.81
CA LEU A 663 0.28 -14.11 17.76
C LEU A 663 -0.73 -15.09 17.19
N LEU A 664 -1.83 -14.60 16.62
CA LEU A 664 -2.86 -15.42 16.00
C LEU A 664 -2.27 -16.32 14.89
N ILE A 665 -1.40 -15.79 14.03
CA ILE A 665 -0.82 -16.57 12.95
C ILE A 665 0.24 -17.55 13.47
N LEU A 666 1.23 -17.07 14.25
CA LEU A 666 2.38 -17.88 14.65
C LEU A 666 2.08 -18.86 15.79
N VAL A 667 1.42 -18.40 16.85
CA VAL A 667 1.15 -19.25 18.03
C VAL A 667 0.12 -20.31 17.70
N THR A 668 -0.94 -19.99 16.96
CA THR A 668 -1.91 -20.99 16.51
C THR A 668 -1.27 -22.00 15.57
N ALA A 669 -0.50 -21.57 14.56
CA ALA A 669 0.14 -22.52 13.65
C ALA A 669 1.14 -23.46 14.36
N SER A 670 1.97 -22.94 15.25
CA SER A 670 2.92 -23.75 16.03
C SER A 670 2.23 -24.70 17.01
N HIS A 671 1.14 -24.27 17.66
CA HIS A 671 0.29 -25.14 18.48
C HIS A 671 -0.26 -26.32 17.66
N LEU A 672 -0.80 -26.06 16.46
CA LEU A 672 -1.29 -27.10 15.57
C LEU A 672 -0.18 -28.02 15.07
N MET A 673 1.03 -27.50 14.81
CA MET A 673 2.20 -28.33 14.48
C MET A 673 2.53 -29.30 15.62
N ILE A 674 2.55 -28.84 16.88
CA ILE A 674 2.80 -29.72 18.03
C ILE A 674 1.70 -30.78 18.18
N GLN A 675 0.43 -30.41 17.99
CA GLN A 675 -0.64 -31.40 17.97
C GLN A 675 -0.44 -32.45 16.89
N ASN A 676 -0.03 -32.04 15.69
CA ASN A 676 0.27 -32.97 14.59
C ASN A 676 1.43 -33.91 14.96
N ILE A 677 2.51 -33.39 15.59
CA ILE A 677 3.64 -34.20 16.07
C ILE A 677 3.17 -35.27 17.07
N CYS A 678 2.30 -34.89 18.01
CA CYS A 678 1.79 -35.81 19.02
C CYS A 678 0.90 -36.92 18.44
N GLU A 679 0.22 -36.71 17.31
CA GLU A 679 -0.52 -37.76 16.61
C GLU A 679 0.39 -38.65 15.72
N GLY A 680 1.68 -38.30 15.60
CA GLY A 680 2.71 -39.06 14.90
C GLY A 680 3.67 -38.11 14.16
N MET A 681 4.98 -38.36 14.25
CA MET A 681 5.99 -37.50 13.62
C MET A 681 5.86 -37.39 12.09
N ILE A 682 5.25 -38.37 11.44
CA ILE A 682 4.95 -38.35 10.01
C ILE A 682 4.12 -37.12 9.63
N TRP A 683 3.21 -36.67 10.50
CA TRP A 683 2.34 -35.53 10.28
C TRP A 683 3.05 -34.16 10.37
N LEU A 684 4.30 -34.12 10.82
CA LEU A 684 5.16 -32.96 10.66
C LEU A 684 6.15 -33.16 9.51
N LEU A 685 6.89 -34.27 9.55
CA LEU A 685 8.02 -34.50 8.65
C LEU A 685 7.59 -34.62 7.21
N PHE A 686 6.46 -35.29 6.95
CA PHE A 686 5.98 -35.47 5.59
C PHE A 686 5.54 -34.13 4.95
N PRO A 687 4.60 -33.35 5.53
CA PRO A 687 4.24 -32.03 4.99
C PRO A 687 5.40 -31.05 4.85
N VAL A 688 6.29 -30.99 5.84
CA VAL A 688 7.48 -30.11 5.78
C VAL A 688 8.37 -30.48 4.60
N SER A 689 8.60 -31.78 4.39
CA SER A 689 9.41 -32.28 3.27
C SER A 689 8.76 -31.96 1.91
N LEU A 690 7.42 -32.02 1.81
CA LEU A 690 6.72 -31.67 0.57
C LEU A 690 6.95 -30.22 0.16
N ILE A 691 6.85 -29.28 1.11
CA ILE A 691 7.09 -27.85 0.83
C ILE A 691 8.56 -27.63 0.42
N ILE A 692 9.51 -28.23 1.13
CA ILE A 692 10.95 -28.10 0.80
C ILE A 692 11.24 -28.64 -0.59
N VAL A 693 10.74 -29.84 -0.92
CA VAL A 693 10.95 -30.43 -2.26
C VAL A 693 10.22 -29.63 -3.33
N ASN A 694 9.03 -29.13 -3.06
CA ASN A 694 8.30 -28.29 -3.99
C ASN A 694 9.09 -27.01 -4.33
N ASP A 695 9.66 -26.33 -3.34
CA ASP A 695 10.47 -25.13 -3.56
C ASP A 695 11.76 -25.43 -4.33
N ILE A 696 12.47 -26.52 -3.98
CA ILE A 696 13.70 -26.95 -4.67
C ILE A 696 13.39 -27.32 -6.12
N MET A 697 12.36 -28.14 -6.35
CA MET A 697 12.01 -28.61 -7.69
C MET A 697 11.43 -27.47 -8.53
N ALA A 698 10.58 -26.61 -7.96
CA ALA A 698 10.08 -25.45 -8.67
C ALA A 698 11.21 -24.51 -9.10
N TYR A 699 12.23 -24.34 -8.27
CA TYR A 699 13.44 -23.62 -8.64
C TYR A 699 14.23 -24.34 -9.74
N MET A 700 14.45 -25.65 -9.64
CA MET A 700 15.19 -26.42 -10.65
C MET A 700 14.50 -26.40 -12.02
N PHE A 701 13.21 -26.72 -12.08
CA PHE A 701 12.43 -26.66 -13.32
C PHE A 701 12.30 -25.22 -13.84
N GLY A 702 12.18 -24.24 -12.94
CA GLY A 702 12.18 -22.83 -13.31
C GLY A 702 13.51 -22.36 -13.88
N PHE A 703 14.64 -22.87 -13.39
CA PHE A 703 15.97 -22.54 -13.91
C PHE A 703 16.24 -23.16 -15.28
N PHE A 704 15.92 -24.45 -15.47
CA PHE A 704 16.20 -25.15 -16.74
C PHE A 704 15.17 -24.89 -17.83
N TYR A 705 13.90 -24.73 -17.46
CA TYR A 705 12.76 -24.69 -18.40
C TYR A 705 11.88 -23.45 -18.24
N GLY A 706 12.13 -22.59 -17.25
CA GLY A 706 11.31 -21.42 -16.97
C GLY A 706 11.44 -20.33 -18.02
N ARG A 707 10.32 -19.95 -18.62
CA ARG A 707 10.24 -18.87 -19.60
C ARG A 707 9.13 -17.89 -19.29
N THR A 708 8.09 -18.31 -18.57
CA THR A 708 6.92 -17.49 -18.27
C THR A 708 6.83 -17.15 -16.78
N PRO A 709 6.92 -15.87 -16.38
CA PRO A 709 6.83 -15.48 -14.97
C PRO A 709 5.42 -15.74 -14.41
N LEU A 710 5.35 -16.26 -13.19
CA LEU A 710 4.12 -16.68 -12.52
C LEU A 710 3.32 -15.49 -11.96
N THR A 711 3.98 -14.52 -11.33
CA THR A 711 3.36 -13.29 -10.81
C THR A 711 4.31 -12.09 -10.91
N LYS A 712 3.77 -10.88 -11.10
CA LYS A 712 4.56 -9.63 -11.11
C LYS A 712 5.25 -9.35 -9.76
N LEU A 713 4.70 -9.89 -8.67
CA LEU A 713 5.27 -9.76 -7.32
C LEU A 713 6.55 -10.59 -7.13
N SER A 714 6.74 -11.66 -7.92
CA SER A 714 7.91 -12.54 -7.86
C SER A 714 8.37 -12.95 -9.27
N PRO A 715 9.09 -12.05 -9.98
CA PRO A 715 9.43 -12.25 -11.40
C PRO A 715 10.34 -13.46 -11.65
N LYS A 716 11.05 -13.95 -10.62
CA LYS A 716 11.92 -15.13 -10.70
C LYS A 716 11.19 -16.47 -10.59
N LYS A 717 9.91 -16.48 -10.17
CA LYS A 717 9.10 -17.71 -10.11
C LYS A 717 8.36 -17.87 -11.43
N THR A 718 8.44 -19.06 -12.04
CA THR A 718 7.88 -19.33 -13.38
C THR A 718 6.74 -20.35 -13.33
N TRP A 719 5.85 -20.32 -14.33
CA TRP A 719 4.77 -21.32 -14.46
C TRP A 719 5.33 -22.72 -14.71
N GLU A 720 6.39 -22.84 -15.53
CA GLU A 720 7.02 -24.12 -15.79
C GLU A 720 7.67 -24.70 -14.53
N GLY A 721 8.26 -23.84 -13.70
CA GLY A 721 8.74 -24.20 -12.37
C GLY A 721 7.61 -24.67 -11.46
N PHE A 722 6.51 -23.94 -11.40
CA PHE A 722 5.35 -24.31 -10.58
C PHE A 722 4.75 -25.66 -10.96
N ILE A 723 4.56 -25.93 -12.25
CA ILE A 723 4.02 -27.21 -12.76
C ILE A 723 5.02 -28.35 -12.53
N GLY A 724 6.30 -28.13 -12.83
CA GLY A 724 7.36 -29.13 -12.63
C GLY A 724 7.58 -29.47 -11.15
N GLY A 725 7.55 -28.45 -10.28
CA GLY A 725 7.55 -28.59 -8.83
C GLY A 725 6.36 -29.41 -8.33
N GLY A 726 5.15 -29.11 -8.81
CA GLY A 726 3.94 -29.85 -8.46
C GLY A 726 4.01 -31.33 -8.83
N PHE A 727 4.36 -31.65 -10.08
CA PHE A 727 4.52 -33.05 -10.51
C PHE A 727 5.57 -33.78 -9.68
N SER A 728 6.73 -33.17 -9.48
CA SER A 728 7.84 -33.77 -8.71
C SER A 728 7.47 -33.98 -7.25
N THR A 729 6.70 -33.07 -6.65
CA THR A 729 6.24 -33.16 -5.26
C THR A 729 5.26 -34.31 -5.07
N ILE A 730 4.36 -34.56 -6.03
CA ILE A 730 3.44 -35.71 -5.98
C ILE A 730 4.21 -37.03 -6.06
N VAL A 731 5.15 -37.15 -7.00
CA VAL A 731 5.97 -38.36 -7.16
C VAL A 731 6.82 -38.60 -5.90
N PHE A 732 7.49 -37.57 -5.42
CA PHE A 732 8.29 -37.63 -4.19
C PHE A 732 7.42 -37.98 -2.98
N GLY A 733 6.26 -37.34 -2.83
CA GLY A 733 5.33 -37.59 -1.74
C GLY A 733 4.79 -39.02 -1.72
N PHE A 734 4.50 -39.60 -2.88
CA PHE A 734 4.07 -40.99 -2.97
C PHE A 734 5.15 -41.98 -2.53
N ILE A 735 6.42 -41.71 -2.89
CA ILE A 735 7.57 -42.55 -2.52
C ILE A 735 7.90 -42.38 -1.03
N LEU A 736 8.02 -41.13 -0.56
CA LEU A 736 8.36 -40.82 0.82
C LEU A 736 7.32 -41.39 1.80
N ALA A 737 6.03 -41.27 1.47
CA ALA A 737 4.95 -41.88 2.27
C ALA A 737 5.15 -43.39 2.42
N GLY A 738 5.49 -44.11 1.34
CA GLY A 738 5.75 -45.54 1.37
C GLY A 738 6.99 -45.95 2.18
N ILE A 739 7.99 -45.06 2.31
CA ILE A 739 9.18 -45.28 3.14
C ILE A 739 8.84 -45.04 4.61
N LEU A 740 8.23 -43.90 4.94
CA LEU A 740 7.94 -43.51 6.33
C LEU A 740 6.94 -44.48 7.00
N CYS A 741 5.95 -45.00 6.26
CA CYS A 741 4.99 -45.97 6.81
C CYS A 741 5.61 -47.28 7.31
N ARG A 742 6.86 -47.59 6.91
CA ARG A 742 7.54 -48.83 7.33
C ARG A 742 8.08 -48.76 8.77
N TYR A 743 8.25 -47.56 9.30
CA TYR A 743 8.87 -47.35 10.61
C TYR A 743 7.84 -46.84 11.61
N GLN A 744 7.61 -47.62 12.67
CA GLN A 744 6.65 -47.28 13.74
C GLN A 744 6.98 -45.94 14.41
N PHE A 745 8.28 -45.64 14.59
CA PHE A 745 8.76 -44.38 15.15
C PHE A 745 8.12 -43.14 14.52
N PHE A 746 7.91 -43.12 13.20
CA PHE A 746 7.30 -41.95 12.54
C PHE A 746 5.78 -41.95 12.60
N VAL A 747 5.15 -43.12 12.66
CA VAL A 747 3.72 -43.28 12.43
C VAL A 747 2.92 -43.27 13.73
N CYS A 748 3.49 -43.82 14.79
CA CYS A 748 2.80 -44.00 16.05
C CYS A 748 2.59 -42.67 16.78
N PRO A 749 1.39 -42.44 17.34
CA PRO A 749 1.14 -41.29 18.18
C PRO A 749 1.96 -41.40 19.47
N LEU A 750 2.24 -40.23 20.06
CA LEU A 750 2.91 -40.13 21.35
C LEU A 750 1.94 -40.56 22.44
N ASP A 751 2.31 -41.61 23.19
CA ASP A 751 1.52 -42.12 24.31
C ASP A 751 2.39 -42.23 25.58
N TYR A 752 1.75 -42.21 26.74
CA TYR A 752 2.41 -42.37 28.02
C TYR A 752 2.28 -43.82 28.50
N ASP A 753 3.40 -44.53 28.60
CA ASP A 753 3.45 -45.89 29.11
C ASP A 753 3.49 -45.84 30.65
N GLU A 754 2.39 -46.24 31.28
CA GLU A 754 2.23 -46.23 32.74
C GLU A 754 3.18 -47.21 33.45
N GLU A 755 3.54 -48.32 32.81
CA GLU A 755 4.41 -49.35 33.42
C GLU A 755 5.88 -48.91 33.42
N LYS A 756 6.32 -48.28 32.33
CA LYS A 756 7.70 -47.80 32.20
C LYS A 756 7.90 -46.39 32.77
N MET A 757 6.82 -45.69 33.11
CA MET A 757 6.83 -44.25 33.45
C MET A 757 7.58 -43.40 32.41
N MET A 758 7.53 -43.81 31.14
CA MET A 758 8.23 -43.16 30.04
C MET A 758 7.29 -42.97 28.86
N LEU A 759 7.57 -41.96 28.06
CA LEU A 759 6.88 -41.75 26.80
C LEU A 759 7.29 -42.83 25.80
N SER A 760 6.30 -43.46 25.18
CA SER A 760 6.50 -44.48 24.17
C SER A 760 5.99 -44.00 22.81
N THR A 761 6.69 -44.44 21.77
CA THR A 761 6.26 -44.33 20.36
C THR A 761 6.01 -45.71 19.77
N GLU A 762 5.89 -46.73 20.62
CA GLU A 762 5.55 -48.10 20.22
C GLU A 762 4.04 -48.26 20.22
N CYS A 763 3.47 -48.60 19.07
CA CYS A 763 2.04 -48.82 18.92
C CYS A 763 1.77 -49.82 17.79
N ILE A 764 0.54 -50.34 17.75
CA ILE A 764 0.02 -50.99 16.53
C ILE A 764 -0.36 -49.86 15.56
N PRO A 765 0.29 -49.72 14.39
CA PRO A 765 -0.01 -48.65 13.46
C PRO A 765 -1.47 -48.67 13.03
N LEU A 766 -2.10 -47.50 12.93
CA LEU A 766 -3.49 -47.36 12.46
C LEU A 766 -3.65 -48.03 11.07
N PRO A 767 -4.85 -48.50 10.70
CA PRO A 767 -5.11 -49.13 9.40
C PRO A 767 -4.67 -48.28 8.20
N LEU A 768 -4.68 -46.94 8.36
CA LEU A 768 -4.17 -45.97 7.38
C LEU A 768 -2.71 -46.23 6.97
N PHE A 769 -1.90 -46.79 7.88
CA PHE A 769 -0.48 -47.05 7.72
C PHE A 769 -0.15 -48.54 7.60
N GLN A 770 -1.16 -49.40 7.43
CA GLN A 770 -0.97 -50.82 7.17
C GLN A 770 -1.11 -51.12 5.67
N LEU A 771 -0.37 -52.13 5.18
CA LEU A 771 -0.38 -52.48 3.77
C LEU A 771 -1.75 -53.05 3.37
N SER A 772 -2.42 -52.43 2.40
CA SER A 772 -3.74 -52.84 1.92
C SER A 772 -3.67 -53.24 0.44
N THR A 773 -4.51 -54.21 0.05
CA THR A 773 -4.56 -54.70 -1.34
C THR A 773 -5.76 -54.10 -2.07
N TYR A 774 -5.51 -53.37 -3.16
CA TYR A 774 -6.55 -52.73 -3.98
C TYR A 774 -6.70 -53.44 -5.32
N SER A 775 -7.94 -53.56 -5.80
CA SER A 775 -8.27 -54.09 -7.13
C SER A 775 -8.31 -52.97 -8.17
N MET A 776 -7.63 -53.16 -9.30
CA MET A 776 -7.51 -52.12 -10.33
C MET A 776 -8.75 -52.08 -11.26
N PRO A 777 -9.33 -50.90 -11.54
CA PRO A 777 -10.41 -50.76 -12.53
C PRO A 777 -9.88 -51.00 -13.96
N LYS A 778 -10.74 -51.49 -14.87
CA LYS A 778 -10.41 -51.63 -16.30
C LYS A 778 -10.29 -50.24 -16.94
N PRO A 779 -9.22 -49.91 -17.71
CA PRO A 779 -8.32 -50.82 -18.46
C PRO A 779 -7.03 -51.25 -17.74
N PHE A 780 -6.68 -50.67 -16.58
CA PHE A 780 -5.41 -50.94 -15.89
C PHE A 780 -5.27 -52.38 -15.35
N SER A 781 -6.40 -53.09 -15.23
CA SER A 781 -6.46 -54.53 -14.96
C SER A 781 -5.74 -55.42 -15.99
N LEU A 782 -5.36 -54.90 -17.17
CA LEU A 782 -4.60 -55.65 -18.19
C LEU A 782 -3.14 -55.92 -17.78
N PHE A 783 -2.54 -55.08 -16.92
CA PHE A 783 -1.12 -55.19 -16.57
C PHE A 783 -0.90 -55.85 -15.19
N LYS A 784 -1.75 -55.55 -14.20
CA LYS A 784 -1.69 -56.16 -12.85
C LYS A 784 -3.08 -56.13 -12.20
N ARG A 785 -3.54 -57.27 -11.64
CA ARG A 785 -4.89 -57.40 -11.05
C ARG A 785 -5.02 -56.78 -9.66
N THR A 786 -3.95 -56.79 -8.88
CA THR A 786 -3.92 -56.30 -7.50
C THR A 786 -2.68 -55.45 -7.25
N LEU A 787 -2.87 -54.35 -6.53
CA LEU A 787 -1.80 -53.42 -6.13
C LEU A 787 -1.75 -53.35 -4.61
N GLN A 788 -0.57 -53.57 -4.03
CA GLN A 788 -0.33 -53.38 -2.60
C GLN A 788 0.19 -51.97 -2.37
N LEU A 789 -0.53 -51.20 -1.57
CA LEU A 789 -0.16 -49.84 -1.21
C LEU A 789 -0.65 -49.54 0.21
N TYR A 790 0.03 -48.63 0.89
CA TYR A 790 -0.49 -48.06 2.12
C TYR A 790 -1.62 -47.09 1.79
N PRO A 791 -2.78 -47.13 2.48
CA PRO A 791 -3.83 -46.14 2.30
C PRO A 791 -3.31 -44.70 2.44
N PHE A 792 -2.34 -44.46 3.33
CA PHE A 792 -1.66 -43.17 3.47
C PHE A 792 -1.00 -42.67 2.17
N GLN A 793 -0.52 -43.54 1.28
CA GLN A 793 0.04 -43.13 -0.02
C GLN A 793 -1.01 -42.50 -0.95
N LEU A 794 -2.30 -42.81 -0.77
CA LEU A 794 -3.37 -42.13 -1.50
C LEU A 794 -3.62 -40.74 -0.90
N HIS A 795 -3.61 -40.64 0.44
CA HIS A 795 -3.74 -39.34 1.13
C HIS A 795 -2.54 -38.43 0.83
N SER A 796 -1.36 -39.01 0.63
CA SER A 796 -0.13 -38.28 0.32
C SER A 796 -0.21 -37.52 -1.01
N ILE A 797 -0.99 -38.02 -1.98
CA ILE A 797 -1.25 -37.31 -3.25
C ILE A 797 -2.00 -36.00 -2.99
N LEU A 798 -3.05 -36.03 -2.16
CA LEU A 798 -3.85 -34.84 -1.84
C LEU A 798 -3.06 -33.83 -1.00
N LEU A 799 -2.27 -34.30 -0.03
CA LEU A 799 -1.34 -33.45 0.72
C LEU A 799 -0.29 -32.81 -0.20
N SER A 800 0.24 -33.55 -1.19
CA SER A 800 1.21 -33.05 -2.17
C SER A 800 0.59 -32.04 -3.15
N LEU A 801 -0.65 -32.28 -3.58
CA LEU A 801 -1.42 -31.34 -4.39
C LEU A 801 -1.65 -30.03 -3.66
N PHE A 802 -2.03 -30.09 -2.38
CA PHE A 802 -2.19 -28.88 -1.58
C PHE A 802 -0.85 -28.15 -1.38
N ALA A 803 0.21 -28.89 -1.01
CA ALA A 803 1.54 -28.33 -0.77
C ALA A 803 2.14 -27.65 -2.01
N SER A 804 1.83 -28.13 -3.21
CA SER A 804 2.31 -27.54 -4.47
C SER A 804 1.42 -26.43 -5.01
N SER A 805 0.11 -26.50 -4.81
CA SER A 805 -0.82 -25.50 -5.33
C SER A 805 -1.04 -24.33 -4.37
N ILE A 806 -1.49 -24.59 -3.15
CA ILE A 806 -1.86 -23.57 -2.16
C ILE A 806 -0.68 -23.23 -1.25
N GLY A 807 0.17 -24.19 -0.91
CA GLY A 807 1.37 -23.99 -0.08
C GLY A 807 2.23 -22.79 -0.48
N PRO A 808 2.57 -22.58 -1.78
CA PRO A 808 3.41 -21.46 -2.22
C PRO A 808 2.79 -20.08 -2.02
N PHE A 809 1.47 -19.98 -1.84
CA PHE A 809 0.80 -18.71 -1.55
C PHE A 809 1.18 -18.15 -0.18
N GLY A 810 1.60 -18.99 0.78
CA GLY A 810 2.20 -18.50 2.04
C GLY A 810 3.47 -17.69 1.77
N GLY A 811 4.34 -18.20 0.90
CA GLY A 811 5.54 -17.49 0.47
C GLY A 811 5.27 -16.25 -0.39
N PHE A 812 4.19 -16.25 -1.20
CA PHE A 812 3.76 -15.04 -1.91
C PHE A 812 3.24 -13.97 -0.96
N PHE A 813 2.46 -14.36 0.06
CA PHE A 813 1.97 -13.45 1.08
C PHE A 813 3.13 -12.83 1.88
N ALA A 814 4.07 -13.66 2.35
CA ALA A 814 5.26 -13.17 3.04
C ALA A 814 6.14 -12.28 2.14
N SER A 815 6.28 -12.63 0.85
CA SER A 815 6.98 -11.77 -0.11
C SER A 815 6.27 -10.42 -0.29
N GLY A 816 4.94 -10.41 -0.41
CA GLY A 816 4.14 -9.18 -0.49
C GLY A 816 4.32 -8.29 0.74
N PHE A 817 4.26 -8.90 1.93
CA PHE A 817 4.55 -8.23 3.20
C PHE A 817 5.94 -7.60 3.20
N LYS A 818 6.98 -8.35 2.81
CA LYS A 818 8.35 -7.83 2.73
C LYS A 818 8.47 -6.64 1.78
N ARG A 819 7.82 -6.70 0.61
CA ARG A 819 7.82 -5.58 -0.35
C ARG A 819 7.07 -4.35 0.15
N ALA A 820 5.99 -4.53 0.90
CA ALA A 820 5.26 -3.42 1.52
C ALA A 820 6.13 -2.62 2.50
N PHE A 821 7.04 -3.28 3.22
CA PHE A 821 8.00 -2.64 4.13
C PHE A 821 9.37 -2.35 3.48
N ARG A 822 9.52 -2.52 2.14
CA ARG A 822 10.77 -2.34 1.39
C ARG A 822 11.96 -3.17 1.91
N ILE A 823 11.68 -4.31 2.57
CA ILE A 823 12.69 -5.26 3.03
C ILE A 823 12.82 -6.45 2.07
N LYS A 824 13.99 -7.10 2.04
CA LYS A 824 14.22 -8.29 1.21
C LYS A 824 13.98 -9.60 1.97
N ASP A 825 14.47 -9.66 3.20
CA ASP A 825 14.41 -10.79 4.12
C ASP A 825 13.98 -10.26 5.50
N PHE A 826 13.31 -11.07 6.31
CA PHE A 826 12.82 -10.65 7.64
C PHE A 826 13.97 -10.40 8.63
N ALA A 827 15.10 -11.10 8.45
CA ALA A 827 16.35 -10.92 9.18
C ALA A 827 17.53 -11.51 8.40
N ALA A 828 18.75 -11.33 8.90
CA ALA A 828 19.97 -11.96 8.37
C ALA A 828 20.49 -13.12 9.25
N THR A 829 19.59 -13.72 10.05
CA THR A 829 19.91 -14.67 11.13
C THR A 829 20.69 -15.90 10.66
N ILE A 830 20.46 -16.37 9.42
CA ILE A 830 21.17 -17.51 8.85
C ILE A 830 22.00 -17.04 7.64
N PRO A 831 23.35 -17.13 7.70
CA PRO A 831 24.23 -16.72 6.61
C PRO A 831 23.84 -17.35 5.27
N GLY A 832 23.61 -16.51 4.26
CA GLY A 832 23.22 -16.93 2.92
C GLY A 832 21.78 -17.42 2.76
N HIS A 833 20.99 -17.52 3.84
CA HIS A 833 19.64 -18.08 3.87
C HIS A 833 18.55 -17.15 4.45
N GLY A 834 18.86 -15.94 4.91
CA GLY A 834 17.85 -14.98 5.39
C GLY A 834 17.36 -15.24 6.82
N GLY A 835 16.12 -14.83 7.14
CA GLY A 835 15.52 -14.95 8.46
C GLY A 835 14.83 -16.30 8.70
N PHE A 836 14.43 -16.57 9.95
CA PHE A 836 13.59 -17.73 10.28
C PHE A 836 12.23 -17.64 9.60
N VAL A 837 11.59 -16.47 9.58
CA VAL A 837 10.26 -16.30 8.97
C VAL A 837 10.28 -16.63 7.48
N ASP A 838 11.37 -16.29 6.78
CA ASP A 838 11.57 -16.59 5.34
C ASP A 838 11.59 -18.09 5.02
N ARG A 839 11.73 -18.97 6.03
CA ARG A 839 11.81 -20.42 5.85
C ARG A 839 10.56 -21.16 6.30
N PHE A 840 9.71 -20.49 7.07
CA PHE A 840 8.51 -21.08 7.67
C PHE A 840 7.19 -20.45 7.18
N ASP A 841 7.24 -19.43 6.30
CA ASP A 841 6.08 -18.76 5.72
C ASP A 841 5.09 -19.71 5.01
N CYS A 842 5.58 -20.62 4.17
CA CYS A 842 4.77 -21.67 3.53
C CYS A 842 4.32 -22.75 4.52
N GLN A 843 5.10 -22.99 5.59
CA GLN A 843 4.85 -24.06 6.56
C GLN A 843 3.67 -23.74 7.49
N ILE A 844 3.41 -22.46 7.76
CA ILE A 844 2.28 -22.00 8.57
C ILE A 844 0.96 -22.51 7.99
N ILE A 845 0.73 -22.29 6.69
CA ILE A 845 -0.51 -22.73 6.02
C ILE A 845 -0.57 -24.26 5.95
N MET A 846 0.57 -24.91 5.68
CA MET A 846 0.63 -26.37 5.58
C MET A 846 0.32 -27.06 6.92
N ALA A 847 0.75 -26.48 8.04
CA ALA A 847 0.48 -27.02 9.37
C ALA A 847 -1.01 -26.99 9.72
N VAL A 848 -1.68 -25.86 9.44
CA VAL A 848 -3.12 -25.71 9.64
C VAL A 848 -3.88 -26.73 8.79
N PHE A 849 -3.52 -26.83 7.49
CA PHE A 849 -4.16 -27.79 6.59
C PHE A 849 -3.96 -29.23 7.04
N THR A 850 -2.76 -29.59 7.48
CA THR A 850 -2.47 -30.95 7.96
C THR A 850 -3.30 -31.28 9.20
N ASN A 851 -3.47 -30.34 10.12
CA ASN A 851 -4.29 -30.57 11.32
C ASN A 851 -5.77 -30.78 10.98
N VAL A 852 -6.32 -29.96 10.07
CA VAL A 852 -7.68 -30.13 9.53
C VAL A 852 -7.80 -31.50 8.85
N TRP A 853 -6.83 -31.87 8.03
CA TRP A 853 -6.80 -33.15 7.33
C TRP A 853 -6.83 -34.35 8.29
N ILE A 854 -5.99 -34.32 9.33
CA ILE A 854 -5.96 -35.36 10.36
C ILE A 854 -7.33 -35.45 11.04
N SER A 855 -7.85 -34.31 11.49
CA SER A 855 -9.11 -34.25 12.24
C SER A 855 -10.31 -34.76 11.43
N THR A 856 -10.31 -34.57 10.11
CA THR A 856 -11.41 -35.01 9.23
C THR A 856 -11.25 -36.45 8.75
N PHE A 857 -10.04 -36.88 8.38
CA PHE A 857 -9.86 -38.13 7.62
C PHE A 857 -8.99 -39.19 8.30
N ALA A 858 -8.18 -38.83 9.31
CA ALA A 858 -7.22 -39.75 9.91
C ALA A 858 -7.47 -40.06 11.40
N ARG A 859 -8.13 -39.15 12.13
CA ARG A 859 -8.36 -39.29 13.56
C ARG A 859 -9.46 -40.33 13.82
N VAL A 860 -9.07 -41.44 14.43
CA VAL A 860 -9.98 -42.45 14.97
C VAL A 860 -9.86 -42.41 16.49
N ALA A 861 -10.98 -42.53 17.22
CA ALA A 861 -10.96 -42.54 18.68
C ALA A 861 -10.07 -43.68 19.20
N SER A 862 -9.02 -43.35 19.95
CA SER A 862 -8.16 -44.33 20.62
C SER A 862 -8.92 -44.94 21.81
N PRO A 863 -9.11 -46.27 21.88
CA PRO A 863 -9.74 -46.90 23.02
C PRO A 863 -8.99 -46.62 24.34
N ASN A 864 -7.66 -46.58 24.31
CA ASN A 864 -6.83 -46.30 25.48
C ASN A 864 -7.05 -44.87 26.00
N LYS A 865 -7.12 -43.88 25.12
CA LYS A 865 -7.41 -42.48 25.49
C LYS A 865 -8.83 -42.37 26.08
N LEU A 866 -9.79 -43.12 25.54
CA LEU A 866 -11.16 -43.15 26.06
C LEU A 866 -11.21 -43.78 27.46
N VAL A 867 -10.48 -44.87 27.68
CA VAL A 867 -10.35 -45.53 29.00
C VAL A 867 -9.65 -44.60 30.00
N GLN A 868 -8.56 -43.93 29.62
CA GLN A 868 -7.86 -42.96 30.48
C GLN A 868 -8.75 -41.78 30.87
N GLN A 869 -9.55 -41.25 29.92
CA GLN A 869 -10.52 -40.19 30.22
C GLN A 869 -11.57 -40.65 31.22
N VAL A 870 -12.03 -41.90 31.12
CA VAL A 870 -12.98 -42.50 32.08
C VAL A 870 -12.32 -42.67 33.45
N ILE A 871 -11.06 -43.10 33.51
CA ILE A 871 -10.31 -43.24 34.77
C ILE A 871 -10.09 -41.87 35.43
N ALA A 872 -9.88 -40.81 34.66
CA ALA A 872 -9.67 -39.45 35.15
C ALA A 872 -10.94 -38.77 35.72
N LEU A 873 -12.13 -39.34 35.54
CA LEU A 873 -13.36 -38.84 36.15
C LEU A 873 -13.31 -38.94 37.68
N SER A 874 -14.01 -38.04 38.39
CA SER A 874 -14.27 -38.20 39.83
C SER A 874 -15.05 -39.49 40.10
N ASP A 875 -14.95 -40.04 41.30
CA ASP A 875 -15.55 -41.34 41.63
C ASP A 875 -17.07 -41.37 41.38
N GLU A 876 -17.78 -40.28 41.68
CA GLU A 876 -19.22 -40.11 41.40
C GLU A 876 -19.54 -40.15 39.89
N ASN A 877 -18.78 -39.41 39.08
CA ASN A 877 -18.95 -39.37 37.63
C ASN A 877 -18.55 -40.70 36.96
N ARG A 878 -17.60 -41.44 37.56
CA ARG A 878 -17.19 -42.77 37.11
C ARG A 878 -18.32 -43.79 37.32
N GLU A 879 -19.01 -43.74 38.46
CA GLU A 879 -20.19 -44.56 38.73
C GLU A 879 -21.36 -44.23 37.80
N GLU A 880 -21.61 -42.94 37.53
CA GLU A 880 -22.65 -42.50 36.59
C GLU A 880 -22.34 -42.95 35.16
N PHE A 881 -21.10 -42.81 34.70
CA PHE A 881 -20.65 -43.29 33.41
C PHE A 881 -20.81 -44.82 33.28
N LEU A 882 -20.47 -45.58 34.32
CA LEU A 882 -20.69 -47.03 34.37
C LEU A 882 -22.19 -47.40 34.36
N ARG A 883 -23.06 -46.64 35.04
CA ARG A 883 -24.52 -46.81 34.97
C ARG A 883 -25.06 -46.56 33.58
N LEU A 884 -24.61 -45.49 32.91
CA LEU A 884 -25.00 -45.15 31.53
C LEU A 884 -24.53 -46.21 30.54
N LEU A 885 -23.31 -46.72 30.67
CA LEU A 885 -22.79 -47.82 29.86
C LEU A 885 -23.63 -49.10 30.05
N ARG A 886 -23.95 -49.48 31.29
CA ARG A 886 -24.83 -50.65 31.56
C ARG A 886 -26.24 -50.46 30.98
N HIS A 887 -26.81 -49.26 31.10
CA HIS A 887 -28.13 -48.94 30.55
C HIS A 887 -28.15 -49.04 29.01
N HIS A 888 -27.12 -48.54 28.33
CA HIS A 888 -27.09 -48.51 26.86
C HIS A 888 -26.60 -49.80 26.20
N PHE A 889 -25.68 -50.54 26.82
CA PHE A 889 -25.07 -51.72 26.20
C PHE A 889 -25.63 -53.07 26.67
N LYS A 890 -26.65 -53.10 27.56
CA LYS A 890 -27.25 -54.34 28.11
C LYS A 890 -26.20 -55.42 28.41
N PHE A 891 -25.25 -55.09 29.28
CA PHE A 891 -24.38 -56.09 29.90
C PHE A 891 -25.03 -56.69 31.13
#